data_AF-A0A949ZFH8-F1
#
_entry.id   AF-A0A949ZFH8-F1
#
_cell.length_a   1.000
_cell.length_b   1.000
_cell.length_c   1.000
_cell.angle_alpha   90.00
_cell.angle_beta   90.00
_cell.angle_gamma   90.00
#
_symmetry.space_group_name_H-M   'P 1'
#
loop_
_entity.id
_entity.type
_entity.pdbx_description
1 polymer ?
#
loop_
_entity_poly.entity_id
_entity_poly.type
_entity_poly.pdbx_seq_one_letter_code
_entity_poly.pdbx_strand_id
1 'polypeptide(L)'
;MEARKAGQLCLRTVPCGAVALALLLGGTTVAAGPPVQSAANPYSAITAGHPYRHGLVPQLDSPVFAARPAQTPASETPSNLVYGGGTNGVGVTTGSPRVYLVFWGTQWGTQGTNGSGYATFSGDPQGLAPDLQAFFKGLGTGSERWSGVMTQYCQDVSAGAQSCPASSTQRVAYPSGGALAGVWEDTAAAAPAQATGNQIGTEAVNAATHFANTTQTSNRDTQYFIVSPTGTDPDDYQSQGFCAWHDYTADGTLSGGAVNSPDGLLAFTNLPYIPDARSGCGMNFVNSGSAGTLDGVTIVGGHEYAETITDEYPAGGWIDQQGNENGDKCIWNAAGPDPSQNLSLTTGTFAVQPTWANDYNGGSGGCLISHAVLAEVAVSNPGAQANTVGSTVSLQIQASDSANQALTYSASGLPAGLSISTTSGLISGSPSTAQSTTATVTAKDGSGATGSASFPWTINDGSASGPGFSTDHAGDLAAVDASGVRVATVSGSGLNAPAAWSSSAFYGSVATLAGDVNGDGLSDLVAVNNNNVWVETSTGAQFNPPSMWRSNTPFYGSRATLLADVTGNGRADLIAVNDTSIWVMLSTGSGFSAPQQWSPGGAFYGSVATLAGRVAGPGPAALIAVNPSSTWVMTSTGSAFSRPSEWSNVPFYGSRATLLGDVTGTGYADLVAVDDGSSYVMESNGSRFGIPQVFLASAIYGSRATLLGALSGTGTEWLIAVNDSNVWVGSPTRSPSITQWGTGQFFGARATLTGG
;
A
#
# COMPACT_ATOMS: atom_id res chain seq x y z
N MET A 1 49.44 29.77 -10.74
CA MET A 1 50.70 30.29 -10.17
C MET A 1 51.15 29.32 -9.08
N GLU A 2 52.38 28.82 -9.21
CA GLU A 2 53.34 28.41 -8.15
C GLU A 2 52.81 27.68 -6.88
N ALA A 3 53.07 26.39 -6.59
CA ALA A 3 54.33 25.62 -6.45
C ALA A 3 55.16 26.04 -5.21
N ARG A 4 55.81 25.20 -4.37
CA ARG A 4 56.28 23.78 -4.38
C ARG A 4 56.23 23.22 -2.93
N LYS A 5 56.27 21.90 -2.60
CA LYS A 5 57.40 20.91 -2.62
C LYS A 5 56.87 19.56 -2.04
N ALA A 6 57.53 18.38 -2.07
CA ALA A 6 58.39 17.66 -3.03
C ALA A 6 58.93 16.34 -2.37
N GLY A 7 59.10 15.24 -3.13
CA GLY A 7 59.73 13.96 -2.70
C GLY A 7 58.84 12.71 -2.97
N GLN A 8 58.92 11.92 -4.05
CA GLN A 8 60.04 11.20 -4.74
C GLN A 8 60.72 10.12 -3.87
N LEU A 9 61.05 8.90 -4.35
CA LEU A 9 61.09 8.34 -5.72
C LEU A 9 60.95 6.79 -5.75
N CYS A 10 60.77 6.24 -6.97
CA CYS A 10 60.90 4.82 -7.41
C CYS A 10 59.63 3.96 -7.25
N LEU A 11 59.24 3.04 -8.16
CA LEU A 11 59.56 2.73 -9.59
C LEU A 11 58.40 1.80 -10.11
N ARG A 12 58.19 1.36 -11.37
CA ARG A 12 58.90 1.42 -12.67
C ARG A 12 57.87 1.22 -13.83
N THR A 13 57.97 2.04 -14.89
CA THR A 13 57.49 1.86 -16.30
C THR A 13 56.34 0.87 -16.67
N VAL A 14 55.30 1.42 -17.33
CA VAL A 14 54.40 0.74 -18.31
C VAL A 14 54.82 1.21 -19.73
N PRO A 15 54.52 0.48 -20.84
CA PRO A 15 53.35 0.88 -21.64
C PRO A 15 52.60 -0.24 -22.39
N CYS A 16 51.31 0.04 -22.62
CA CYS A 16 50.43 -0.30 -23.76
C CYS A 16 50.60 -1.59 -24.57
N GLY A 17 49.52 -2.38 -24.61
CA GLY A 17 49.16 -3.30 -25.69
C GLY A 17 47.72 -3.77 -25.50
N ALA A 18 46.78 -3.28 -26.30
CA ALA A 18 45.34 -3.54 -26.13
C ALA A 18 44.75 -4.36 -27.29
N VAL A 19 43.74 -5.17 -26.98
CA VAL A 19 42.78 -5.83 -27.92
C VAL A 19 43.38 -6.98 -28.78
N ALA A 20 42.79 -8.17 -28.92
CA ALA A 20 41.81 -8.93 -28.11
C ALA A 20 41.74 -10.41 -28.59
N LEU A 21 41.09 -11.26 -27.80
CA LEU A 21 40.32 -12.45 -28.20
C LEU A 21 41.07 -13.72 -28.71
N ALA A 22 41.13 -14.76 -27.85
CA ALA A 22 40.97 -16.19 -28.21
C ALA A 22 40.68 -17.04 -26.96
N LEU A 23 40.08 -18.22 -27.15
CA LEU A 23 39.47 -19.08 -26.11
C LEU A 23 40.39 -20.20 -25.54
N LEU A 24 39.92 -20.79 -24.42
CA LEU A 24 40.05 -22.18 -23.93
C LEU A 24 41.18 -22.59 -22.93
N LEU A 25 40.68 -23.16 -21.81
CA LEU A 25 41.14 -24.32 -21.02
C LEU A 25 42.41 -24.23 -20.12
N GLY A 26 42.22 -24.64 -18.86
CA GLY A 26 43.28 -24.96 -17.90
C GLY A 26 42.75 -25.00 -16.46
N GLY A 27 42.38 -26.18 -15.95
CA GLY A 27 41.80 -26.35 -14.61
C GLY A 27 42.82 -26.66 -13.51
N THR A 28 42.35 -26.70 -12.25
CA THR A 28 43.08 -27.21 -11.08
C THR A 28 42.19 -28.12 -10.24
N THR A 29 42.77 -29.18 -9.69
CA THR A 29 42.09 -30.26 -8.97
C THR A 29 42.02 -30.02 -7.46
N VAL A 30 41.00 -30.60 -6.80
CA VAL A 30 40.92 -30.74 -5.34
C VAL A 30 40.78 -32.24 -5.02
N ALA A 31 41.45 -32.69 -3.95
CA ALA A 31 41.58 -34.11 -3.62
C ALA A 31 40.34 -34.70 -2.91
N ALA A 32 40.04 -35.96 -3.19
CA ALA A 32 38.95 -36.70 -2.56
C ALA A 32 39.36 -37.34 -1.22
N GLY A 33 38.44 -37.34 -0.25
CA GLY A 33 38.53 -38.16 0.97
C GLY A 33 38.15 -39.64 0.73
N PRO A 34 38.44 -40.54 1.67
CA PRO A 34 38.17 -41.97 1.52
C PRO A 34 36.66 -42.27 1.55
N PRO A 35 36.18 -43.31 0.84
CA PRO A 35 34.77 -43.64 0.79
C PRO A 35 34.30 -44.28 2.12
N VAL A 36 33.27 -43.69 2.72
CA VAL A 36 32.51 -44.38 3.77
C VAL A 36 31.61 -45.40 3.08
N GLN A 37 31.81 -46.68 3.35
CA GLN A 37 30.84 -47.72 2.97
C GLN A 37 29.60 -47.55 3.85
N SER A 38 28.53 -47.00 3.30
CA SER A 38 27.21 -47.11 3.93
C SER A 38 26.75 -48.56 3.84
N ALA A 39 26.40 -49.15 4.98
CA ALA A 39 25.56 -50.33 4.99
C ALA A 39 24.20 -49.91 4.42
N ALA A 40 23.75 -50.58 3.35
CA ALA A 40 22.49 -50.24 2.69
C ALA A 40 21.31 -50.46 3.65
N ASN A 41 20.60 -49.39 3.97
CA ASN A 41 19.25 -49.48 4.53
C ASN A 41 18.29 -49.68 3.35
N PRO A 42 17.50 -50.77 3.30
CA PRO A 42 16.62 -51.07 2.16
C PRO A 42 15.54 -50.02 1.87
N TYR A 43 15.33 -49.04 2.76
CA TYR A 43 14.31 -47.98 2.63
C TYR A 43 14.86 -46.58 2.29
N SER A 44 16.14 -46.43 1.90
CA SER A 44 16.70 -45.11 1.52
C SER A 44 16.38 -44.71 0.06
N ALA A 45 15.09 -44.68 -0.31
CA ALA A 45 14.65 -44.66 -1.71
C ALA A 45 13.76 -43.47 -2.13
N ILE A 46 13.96 -42.26 -1.57
CA ILE A 46 13.43 -41.01 -2.16
C ILE A 46 14.17 -40.65 -3.48
N THR A 47 15.30 -41.30 -3.79
CA THR A 47 16.04 -41.12 -5.06
C THR A 47 15.83 -42.26 -6.06
N ALA A 48 14.56 -42.55 -6.39
CA ALA A 48 14.19 -43.39 -7.53
C ALA A 48 12.95 -42.89 -8.31
N GLY A 49 12.57 -41.61 -8.21
CA GLY A 49 11.36 -41.10 -8.90
C GLY A 49 11.15 -39.58 -8.91
N HIS A 50 12.05 -38.83 -9.57
CA HIS A 50 11.98 -37.37 -9.87
C HIS A 50 12.08 -36.37 -8.68
N PRO A 51 12.76 -35.21 -8.83
CA PRO A 51 13.00 -34.27 -7.72
C PRO A 51 11.80 -33.43 -7.23
N TYR A 52 10.61 -33.60 -7.82
CA TYR A 52 9.39 -32.86 -7.47
C TYR A 52 8.35 -33.72 -6.72
N ARG A 53 8.54 -35.05 -6.65
CA ARG A 53 7.54 -35.97 -6.09
C ARG A 53 7.81 -36.22 -4.61
N HIS A 54 7.33 -35.31 -3.77
CA HIS A 54 7.44 -35.40 -2.31
C HIS A 54 6.19 -35.97 -1.61
N GLY A 55 5.07 -36.17 -2.32
CA GLY A 55 3.81 -36.63 -1.70
C GLY A 55 3.68 -38.14 -1.43
N LEU A 56 2.50 -38.52 -0.94
CA LEU A 56 2.22 -39.78 -0.25
C LEU A 56 2.61 -41.05 -1.04
N VAL A 57 3.55 -41.86 -0.55
CA VAL A 57 3.87 -43.19 -1.12
C VAL A 57 2.95 -44.32 -0.60
N PRO A 58 2.72 -45.44 -1.33
CA PRO A 58 1.85 -46.55 -0.87
C PRO A 58 2.37 -47.37 0.32
N GLN A 59 1.46 -48.00 1.08
CA GLN A 59 1.77 -48.73 2.32
C GLN A 59 2.48 -50.11 2.14
N LEU A 60 2.67 -50.60 0.92
CA LEU A 60 3.13 -51.98 0.67
C LEU A 60 4.32 -52.00 -0.27
N ASP A 61 5.42 -52.62 0.18
CA ASP A 61 6.57 -52.98 -0.66
C ASP A 61 6.08 -53.71 -1.92
N SER A 62 6.17 -53.00 -3.05
CA SER A 62 5.47 -53.30 -4.30
C SER A 62 5.97 -54.60 -4.94
N PRO A 63 5.05 -55.43 -5.48
CA PRO A 63 4.95 -55.43 -6.95
C PRO A 63 3.47 -55.27 -7.40
N VAL A 64 2.92 -54.12 -7.06
CA VAL A 64 1.61 -53.58 -7.48
C VAL A 64 0.39 -54.22 -6.77
N PHE A 65 0.42 -54.14 -5.44
CA PHE A 65 -0.75 -54.21 -4.52
C PHE A 65 -1.40 -55.59 -4.22
N ALA A 66 -0.63 -56.52 -3.62
CA ALA A 66 -1.15 -57.76 -3.02
C ALA A 66 -1.35 -57.66 -1.47
N ALA A 67 -2.29 -58.42 -0.90
CA ALA A 67 -2.96 -58.06 0.36
C ALA A 67 -2.36 -58.60 1.69
N ARG A 68 -2.18 -57.69 2.66
CA ARG A 68 -2.26 -57.79 4.16
C ARG A 68 -1.39 -58.86 4.90
N PRO A 69 -1.03 -58.67 6.20
CA PRO A 69 -1.15 -57.48 7.08
C PRO A 69 0.17 -57.09 7.81
N ALA A 70 0.35 -55.81 8.13
CA ALA A 70 0.83 -55.34 9.45
C ALA A 70 0.85 -53.80 9.52
N GLN A 71 0.53 -53.26 10.69
CA GLN A 71 0.65 -51.85 11.03
C GLN A 71 2.14 -51.53 11.29
N THR A 72 2.83 -50.93 10.34
CA THR A 72 4.16 -50.36 10.57
C THR A 72 4.03 -49.01 11.28
N PRO A 73 4.76 -48.74 12.37
CA PRO A 73 4.85 -47.40 12.95
C PRO A 73 5.39 -46.40 11.91
N ALA A 74 5.04 -45.12 12.07
CA ALA A 74 5.59 -44.05 11.23
C ALA A 74 7.12 -44.04 11.26
N SER A 75 7.73 -43.59 10.15
CA SER A 75 9.17 -43.30 10.10
C SER A 75 9.45 -42.00 10.87
N GLU A 76 9.44 -42.09 12.20
CA GLU A 76 9.89 -41.02 13.09
C GLU A 76 11.41 -40.84 12.97
N THR A 77 11.88 -40.37 11.81
CA THR A 77 13.20 -39.74 11.70
C THR A 77 13.28 -38.65 12.78
N PRO A 78 14.29 -38.66 13.67
CA PRO A 78 14.32 -37.78 14.84
C PRO A 78 14.71 -36.33 14.51
N SER A 79 14.65 -35.94 13.24
CA SER A 79 14.85 -34.59 12.74
C SER A 79 13.52 -33.87 12.56
N ASN A 80 13.40 -32.69 13.17
CA ASN A 80 12.37 -31.72 12.86
C ASN A 80 12.48 -31.21 11.42
N LEU A 81 11.35 -30.74 10.89
CA LEU A 81 11.29 -29.95 9.67
C LEU A 81 12.10 -28.65 9.86
N VAL A 82 12.76 -28.19 8.79
CA VAL A 82 13.49 -26.93 8.72
C VAL A 82 12.93 -26.07 7.59
N TYR A 83 12.87 -24.75 7.81
CA TYR A 83 12.47 -23.83 6.77
C TYR A 83 13.51 -23.76 5.63
N GLY A 84 13.11 -23.93 4.38
CA GLY A 84 13.96 -23.94 3.19
C GLY A 84 14.41 -22.54 2.74
N GLY A 85 13.71 -21.49 3.17
CA GLY A 85 14.00 -20.09 2.81
C GLY A 85 13.05 -19.49 1.77
N GLY A 86 12.09 -20.27 1.28
CA GLY A 86 11.04 -19.88 0.35
C GLY A 86 11.47 -19.86 -1.12
N THR A 87 10.72 -20.56 -1.96
CA THR A 87 10.83 -20.45 -3.42
C THR A 87 10.17 -19.15 -3.86
N ASN A 88 10.94 -18.25 -4.50
CA ASN A 88 10.50 -16.89 -4.85
C ASN A 88 9.94 -16.06 -3.66
N GLY A 89 10.40 -16.34 -2.42
CA GLY A 89 9.93 -15.67 -1.21
C GLY A 89 8.60 -16.19 -0.66
N VAL A 90 8.10 -17.30 -1.19
CA VAL A 90 6.93 -18.05 -0.69
C VAL A 90 7.43 -19.38 -0.14
N GLY A 91 6.97 -19.75 1.06
CA GLY A 91 7.23 -21.07 1.63
C GLY A 91 6.05 -21.66 2.40
N VAL A 92 5.10 -20.86 2.89
CA VAL A 92 3.87 -21.38 3.51
C VAL A 92 2.65 -20.59 3.02
N THR A 93 1.45 -21.16 3.14
CA THR A 93 0.20 -20.44 2.84
C THR A 93 -0.21 -19.52 4.00
N THR A 94 -0.04 -18.21 3.82
CA THR A 94 -0.12 -17.21 4.90
C THR A 94 -1.49 -16.56 5.08
N GLY A 95 -2.32 -16.53 4.04
CA GLY A 95 -3.75 -16.21 4.12
C GLY A 95 -4.59 -17.48 4.25
N SER A 96 -5.89 -17.32 4.51
CA SER A 96 -6.81 -18.46 4.71
C SER A 96 -6.73 -19.45 3.53
N PRO A 97 -6.30 -20.71 3.73
CA PRO A 97 -6.08 -21.65 2.64
C PRO A 97 -7.36 -21.92 1.82
N ARG A 98 -7.25 -21.88 0.49
CA ARG A 98 -8.34 -22.08 -0.47
C ARG A 98 -8.07 -23.27 -1.37
N VAL A 99 -8.88 -24.32 -1.24
CA VAL A 99 -8.85 -25.52 -2.08
C VAL A 99 -9.89 -25.39 -3.19
N TYR A 100 -9.43 -25.50 -4.44
CA TYR A 100 -10.29 -25.72 -5.60
C TYR A 100 -10.20 -27.17 -6.06
N LEU A 101 -11.35 -27.85 -6.14
CA LEU A 101 -11.44 -29.20 -6.68
C LEU A 101 -11.80 -29.15 -8.16
N VAL A 102 -10.91 -29.68 -9.01
CA VAL A 102 -11.06 -29.73 -10.46
C VAL A 102 -11.25 -31.19 -10.87
N PHE A 103 -12.49 -31.58 -11.12
CA PHE A 103 -12.84 -32.91 -11.62
C PHE A 103 -12.59 -32.92 -13.13
N TRP A 104 -11.36 -33.28 -13.52
CA TRP A 104 -10.86 -33.13 -14.88
C TRP A 104 -11.31 -34.29 -15.77
N GLY A 105 -11.93 -33.98 -16.90
CA GLY A 105 -12.21 -34.90 -17.98
C GLY A 105 -13.67 -35.37 -18.09
N THR A 106 -14.15 -35.49 -19.33
CA THR A 106 -15.48 -36.05 -19.68
C THR A 106 -15.77 -37.45 -19.10
N GLN A 107 -14.77 -38.19 -18.60
CA GLN A 107 -14.97 -39.49 -17.94
C GLN A 107 -15.74 -39.39 -16.61
N TRP A 108 -15.78 -38.22 -15.94
CA TRP A 108 -16.67 -37.99 -14.78
C TRP A 108 -18.16 -38.10 -15.18
N GLY A 109 -18.49 -37.83 -16.45
CA GLY A 109 -19.76 -38.19 -17.06
C GLY A 109 -20.84 -37.12 -16.90
N THR A 110 -21.84 -37.37 -16.05
CA THR A 110 -22.93 -36.41 -15.79
C THR A 110 -22.92 -35.97 -14.34
N GLN A 111 -22.72 -34.66 -14.12
CA GLN A 111 -22.87 -34.02 -12.83
C GLN A 111 -24.34 -34.03 -12.34
N GLY A 112 -24.48 -34.34 -11.05
CA GLY A 112 -25.67 -34.15 -10.23
C GLY A 112 -25.28 -33.54 -8.87
N THR A 113 -26.17 -33.63 -7.89
CA THR A 113 -25.93 -33.10 -6.54
C THR A 113 -26.57 -34.00 -5.49
N ASN A 114 -25.86 -34.30 -4.40
CA ASN A 114 -26.41 -35.05 -3.28
C ASN A 114 -27.26 -34.19 -2.34
N GLY A 115 -27.91 -34.80 -1.36
CA GLY A 115 -28.76 -34.11 -0.38
C GLY A 115 -28.05 -33.07 0.50
N SER A 116 -26.72 -33.05 0.53
CA SER A 116 -25.90 -32.07 1.26
C SER A 116 -25.41 -30.91 0.38
N GLY A 117 -25.76 -30.90 -0.92
CA GLY A 117 -25.35 -29.87 -1.87
C GLY A 117 -24.00 -30.11 -2.54
N TYR A 118 -23.37 -31.27 -2.37
CA TYR A 118 -22.10 -31.61 -3.02
C TYR A 118 -22.31 -32.19 -4.42
N ALA A 119 -21.43 -31.86 -5.35
CA ALA A 119 -21.42 -32.43 -6.70
C ALA A 119 -21.22 -33.95 -6.64
N THR A 120 -21.95 -34.68 -7.48
CA THR A 120 -21.85 -36.13 -7.65
C THR A 120 -21.76 -36.44 -9.14
N PHE A 121 -21.01 -37.46 -9.52
CA PHE A 121 -20.74 -37.75 -10.93
C PHE A 121 -21.14 -39.18 -11.28
N SER A 122 -21.73 -39.41 -12.47
CA SER A 122 -22.09 -40.77 -12.91
C SER A 122 -20.88 -41.69 -13.13
N GLY A 123 -19.70 -41.10 -13.38
CA GLY A 123 -18.40 -41.76 -13.48
C GLY A 123 -17.64 -41.90 -12.15
N ASP A 124 -18.26 -41.57 -11.01
CA ASP A 124 -17.69 -41.75 -9.67
C ASP A 124 -18.34 -42.95 -8.95
N PRO A 125 -17.89 -44.20 -9.23
CA PRO A 125 -18.54 -45.40 -8.70
C PRO A 125 -18.39 -45.61 -7.19
N GLN A 126 -17.44 -44.94 -6.53
CA GLN A 126 -17.20 -45.06 -5.09
C GLN A 126 -17.69 -43.86 -4.28
N GLY A 127 -17.96 -42.71 -4.91
CA GLY A 127 -18.38 -41.49 -4.21
C GLY A 127 -17.21 -40.65 -3.68
N LEU A 128 -16.04 -40.70 -4.33
CA LEU A 128 -14.87 -39.87 -3.99
C LEU A 128 -15.20 -38.38 -4.00
N ALA A 129 -15.89 -37.91 -5.04
CA ALA A 129 -16.13 -36.50 -5.27
C ALA A 129 -16.93 -35.83 -4.15
N PRO A 130 -18.10 -36.34 -3.71
CA PRO A 130 -18.84 -35.73 -2.60
C PRO A 130 -18.13 -35.88 -1.25
N ASP A 131 -17.31 -36.92 -1.06
CA ASP A 131 -16.55 -37.14 0.18
C ASP A 131 -15.41 -36.12 0.33
N LEU A 132 -14.62 -35.93 -0.73
CA LEU A 132 -13.53 -34.95 -0.78
C LEU A 132 -14.04 -33.50 -0.62
N GLN A 133 -15.18 -33.17 -1.26
CA GLN A 133 -15.84 -31.88 -1.06
C GLN A 133 -16.31 -31.70 0.39
N ALA A 134 -16.87 -32.74 1.01
CA ALA A 134 -17.34 -32.67 2.39
C ALA A 134 -16.18 -32.51 3.38
N PHE A 135 -15.06 -33.21 3.16
CA PHE A 135 -13.85 -33.08 3.94
C PHE A 135 -13.29 -31.65 3.90
N PHE A 136 -12.94 -31.12 2.72
CA PHE A 136 -12.38 -29.77 2.59
C PHE A 136 -13.33 -28.65 3.03
N LYS A 137 -14.65 -28.84 2.89
CA LYS A 137 -15.64 -27.88 3.44
C LYS A 137 -15.75 -27.97 4.96
N GLY A 138 -15.36 -29.09 5.57
CA GLY A 138 -15.38 -29.30 7.02
C GLY A 138 -14.12 -28.82 7.74
N LEU A 139 -12.95 -28.87 7.09
CA LEU A 139 -11.70 -28.35 7.64
C LEU A 139 -11.85 -26.87 7.98
N GLY A 140 -11.31 -26.45 9.12
CA GLY A 140 -11.46 -25.07 9.58
C GLY A 140 -12.83 -24.76 10.21
N THR A 141 -13.76 -25.72 10.30
CA THR A 141 -15.07 -25.53 10.94
C THR A 141 -15.12 -26.18 12.33
N GLY A 142 -16.00 -25.69 13.21
CA GLY A 142 -16.20 -26.28 14.54
C GLY A 142 -15.00 -26.22 15.49
N SER A 143 -13.98 -25.41 15.18
CA SER A 143 -12.69 -25.35 15.89
C SER A 143 -11.99 -26.72 15.98
N GLU A 144 -12.04 -27.49 14.88
CA GLU A 144 -11.21 -28.67 14.72
C GLU A 144 -9.71 -28.34 14.86
N ARG A 145 -8.91 -29.34 15.24
CA ARG A 145 -7.52 -29.15 15.70
C ARG A 145 -6.49 -29.88 14.85
N TRP A 146 -6.94 -30.55 13.80
CA TRP A 146 -6.05 -31.22 12.86
C TRP A 146 -5.38 -30.17 11.98
N SER A 147 -6.12 -29.22 11.39
CA SER A 147 -5.50 -28.05 10.73
C SER A 147 -4.74 -27.13 11.69
N GLY A 148 -5.00 -27.23 13.00
CA GLY A 148 -4.22 -26.56 14.03
C GLY A 148 -2.75 -27.00 14.09
N VAL A 149 -2.40 -28.21 13.64
CA VAL A 149 -1.02 -28.73 13.64
C VAL A 149 -0.12 -27.85 12.77
N MET A 150 -0.58 -27.52 11.56
CA MET A 150 0.21 -26.77 10.59
C MET A 150 0.40 -25.29 10.95
N THR A 151 -0.47 -24.69 11.78
CA THR A 151 -0.40 -23.26 12.19
C THR A 151 0.88 -22.84 12.93
N GLN A 152 1.72 -23.80 13.33
CA GLN A 152 3.02 -23.51 13.94
C GLN A 152 4.10 -23.07 12.94
N TYR A 153 3.96 -23.42 11.67
CA TYR A 153 4.92 -23.11 10.60
C TYR A 153 4.70 -21.69 10.05
N CYS A 154 5.75 -21.11 9.47
CA CYS A 154 5.77 -19.71 9.03
C CYS A 154 6.86 -19.47 7.98
N GLN A 155 6.86 -18.31 7.32
CA GLN A 155 7.89 -17.93 6.33
C GLN A 155 8.68 -16.66 6.65
N ASP A 156 8.40 -15.95 7.75
CA ASP A 156 9.17 -14.78 8.19
C ASP A 156 10.38 -15.13 9.08
N VAL A 157 11.05 -16.25 8.74
CA VAL A 157 12.22 -16.77 9.44
C VAL A 157 13.36 -17.08 8.46
N SER A 158 14.59 -17.18 8.98
CA SER A 158 15.75 -17.57 8.15
C SER A 158 15.68 -19.05 7.75
N ALA A 159 16.19 -19.37 6.56
CA ALA A 159 16.43 -20.77 6.16
C ALA A 159 17.23 -21.53 7.24
N GLY A 160 16.85 -22.78 7.49
CA GLY A 160 17.35 -23.62 8.58
C GLY A 160 16.68 -23.43 9.94
N ALA A 161 15.70 -22.52 10.07
CA ALA A 161 14.91 -22.39 11.30
C ALA A 161 14.04 -23.64 11.54
N GLN A 162 13.94 -24.08 12.80
CA GLN A 162 13.09 -25.21 13.23
C GLN A 162 11.83 -24.78 13.99
N SER A 163 11.67 -23.48 14.24
CA SER A 163 10.58 -22.94 15.05
C SER A 163 10.27 -21.49 14.66
N CYS A 164 8.99 -21.12 14.70
CA CYS A 164 8.53 -19.77 14.41
C CYS A 164 8.41 -18.92 15.67
N PRO A 165 8.94 -17.68 15.70
CA PRO A 165 8.88 -16.82 16.88
C PRO A 165 7.43 -16.41 17.20
N ALA A 166 7.15 -16.10 18.47
CA ALA A 166 5.82 -15.61 18.89
C ALA A 166 5.44 -14.25 18.24
N SER A 167 6.41 -13.53 17.68
CA SER A 167 6.22 -12.30 16.91
C SER A 167 6.05 -12.52 15.40
N SER A 168 5.97 -13.78 14.95
CA SER A 168 5.76 -14.11 13.54
C SER A 168 4.39 -13.61 13.07
N THR A 169 4.36 -12.96 11.91
CA THR A 169 3.14 -12.45 11.25
C THR A 169 3.01 -12.97 9.81
N GLN A 170 3.50 -14.19 9.58
CA GLN A 170 3.47 -14.91 8.31
C GLN A 170 3.36 -16.42 8.59
N ARG A 171 2.45 -16.81 9.50
CA ARG A 171 2.19 -18.22 9.85
C ARG A 171 1.28 -18.90 8.83
N VAL A 172 1.27 -20.23 8.82
CA VAL A 172 0.19 -20.99 8.17
C VAL A 172 -1.14 -20.57 8.77
N ALA A 173 -2.04 -20.03 7.96
CA ALA A 173 -3.35 -19.65 8.43
C ALA A 173 -4.27 -20.87 8.58
N TYR A 174 -5.19 -20.80 9.54
CA TYR A 174 -6.18 -21.86 9.75
C TYR A 174 -7.35 -21.70 8.75
N PRO A 175 -7.92 -22.78 8.19
CA PRO A 175 -8.93 -22.71 7.12
C PRO A 175 -10.36 -22.35 7.57
N SER A 176 -10.51 -21.70 8.73
CA SER A 176 -11.40 -20.55 8.91
C SER A 176 -12.77 -20.55 8.20
N GLY A 177 -13.63 -21.53 8.50
CA GLY A 177 -14.99 -21.62 7.95
C GLY A 177 -15.16 -22.54 6.73
N GLY A 178 -14.08 -23.20 6.31
CA GLY A 178 -14.06 -24.17 5.21
C GLY A 178 -12.86 -23.91 4.29
N ALA A 179 -12.01 -24.91 4.08
CA ALA A 179 -10.92 -24.82 3.08
C ALA A 179 -11.46 -24.84 1.63
N LEU A 180 -12.60 -25.50 1.37
CA LEU A 180 -13.17 -25.62 0.02
C LEU A 180 -13.68 -24.27 -0.51
N ALA A 181 -12.96 -23.71 -1.48
CA ALA A 181 -13.27 -22.43 -2.13
C ALA A 181 -14.09 -22.58 -3.43
N GLY A 182 -14.05 -23.75 -4.08
CA GLY A 182 -14.84 -24.00 -5.28
C GLY A 182 -14.68 -25.40 -5.86
N VAL A 183 -15.57 -25.74 -6.79
CA VAL A 183 -15.64 -27.04 -7.48
C VAL A 183 -15.94 -26.79 -8.95
N TRP A 184 -15.20 -27.42 -9.85
CA TRP A 184 -15.42 -27.38 -11.29
C TRP A 184 -15.31 -28.80 -11.88
N GLU A 185 -16.25 -29.17 -12.75
CA GLU A 185 -16.14 -30.32 -13.64
C GLU A 185 -15.66 -29.82 -15.01
N ASP A 186 -14.41 -30.11 -15.38
CA ASP A 186 -13.95 -29.80 -16.73
C ASP A 186 -14.33 -30.92 -17.69
N THR A 187 -15.40 -30.68 -18.46
CA THR A 187 -15.86 -31.56 -19.54
C THR A 187 -15.43 -31.07 -20.92
N ALA A 188 -14.48 -30.13 -21.04
CA ALA A 188 -14.02 -29.62 -22.33
C ALA A 188 -13.34 -30.70 -23.19
N ALA A 189 -12.63 -31.64 -22.54
CA ALA A 189 -12.00 -32.78 -23.19
C ALA A 189 -12.08 -34.04 -22.30
N ALA A 190 -11.59 -35.18 -22.79
CA ALA A 190 -11.26 -36.30 -21.92
C ALA A 190 -9.91 -36.04 -21.23
N ALA A 191 -9.80 -36.33 -19.93
CA ALA A 191 -8.51 -36.30 -19.25
C ALA A 191 -7.60 -37.38 -19.87
N PRO A 192 -6.30 -37.11 -20.10
CA PRO A 192 -5.39 -38.09 -20.66
C PRO A 192 -5.33 -39.36 -19.80
N ALA A 193 -5.24 -40.53 -20.44
CA ALA A 193 -5.14 -41.80 -19.73
C ALA A 193 -3.87 -41.91 -18.87
N GLN A 194 -2.79 -41.24 -19.30
CA GLN A 194 -1.55 -41.02 -18.54
C GLN A 194 -1.14 -39.57 -18.73
N ALA A 195 -1.69 -38.67 -17.90
CA ALA A 195 -1.38 -37.25 -17.96
C ALA A 195 0.01 -36.97 -17.38
N THR A 196 0.83 -36.15 -18.02
CA THR A 196 2.12 -35.74 -17.44
C THR A 196 1.94 -34.59 -16.43
N GLY A 197 2.90 -34.36 -15.54
CA GLY A 197 2.89 -33.25 -14.58
C GLY A 197 2.69 -31.88 -15.23
N ASN A 198 3.29 -31.67 -16.42
CA ASN A 198 3.04 -30.51 -17.26
C ASN A 198 1.56 -30.35 -17.66
N GLN A 199 0.89 -31.44 -18.03
CA GLN A 199 -0.53 -31.40 -18.42
C GLN A 199 -1.43 -31.14 -17.19
N ILE A 200 -1.09 -31.71 -16.04
CA ILE A 200 -1.78 -31.51 -14.76
C ILE A 200 -1.65 -30.04 -14.31
N GLY A 201 -0.44 -29.48 -14.31
CA GLY A 201 -0.23 -28.07 -13.98
C GLY A 201 -0.82 -27.11 -15.03
N THR A 202 -0.92 -27.52 -16.30
CA THR A 202 -1.67 -26.75 -17.33
C THR A 202 -3.16 -26.72 -17.01
N GLU A 203 -3.73 -27.81 -16.50
CA GLU A 203 -5.13 -27.83 -16.03
C GLU A 203 -5.34 -26.95 -14.79
N ALA A 204 -4.35 -26.83 -13.90
CA ALA A 204 -4.40 -25.85 -12.82
C ALA A 204 -4.47 -24.40 -13.33
N VAL A 205 -3.80 -24.06 -14.44
CA VAL A 205 -3.92 -22.74 -15.09
C VAL A 205 -5.32 -22.55 -15.71
N ASN A 206 -5.89 -23.58 -16.33
CA ASN A 206 -7.28 -23.56 -16.82
C ASN A 206 -8.27 -23.29 -15.66
N ALA A 207 -8.06 -23.96 -14.53
CA ALA A 207 -8.88 -23.80 -13.34
C ALA A 207 -8.74 -22.42 -12.70
N ALA A 208 -7.52 -21.86 -12.62
CA ALA A 208 -7.31 -20.49 -12.17
C ALA A 208 -8.08 -19.49 -13.03
N THR A 209 -8.06 -19.68 -14.36
CA THR A 209 -8.88 -18.90 -15.30
C THR A 209 -10.39 -19.10 -15.04
N HIS A 210 -10.85 -20.33 -14.86
CA HIS A 210 -12.27 -20.65 -14.59
C HIS A 210 -12.79 -19.96 -13.33
N PHE A 211 -12.03 -20.01 -12.23
CA PHE A 211 -12.39 -19.37 -10.96
C PHE A 211 -12.05 -17.88 -10.87
N ALA A 212 -11.63 -17.27 -11.99
CA ALA A 212 -11.21 -15.86 -12.09
C ALA A 212 -10.05 -15.46 -11.14
N ASN A 213 -9.19 -16.41 -10.77
CA ASN A 213 -7.97 -16.18 -10.00
C ASN A 213 -6.81 -15.77 -10.94
N THR A 214 -6.99 -14.73 -11.74
CA THR A 214 -6.06 -14.34 -12.83
C THR A 214 -4.90 -13.42 -12.39
N THR A 215 -4.40 -13.60 -11.16
CA THR A 215 -3.30 -12.81 -10.58
C THR A 215 -2.53 -13.60 -9.52
N GLN A 216 -1.24 -13.26 -9.31
CA GLN A 216 -0.44 -13.85 -8.23
C GLN A 216 -1.12 -13.68 -6.87
N THR A 217 -1.74 -12.52 -6.61
CA THR A 217 -2.44 -12.24 -5.35
C THR A 217 -3.65 -13.16 -5.13
N SER A 218 -4.42 -13.48 -6.18
CA SER A 218 -5.53 -14.43 -6.07
C SER A 218 -5.09 -15.89 -5.95
N ASN A 219 -3.89 -16.22 -6.45
CA ASN A 219 -3.30 -17.55 -6.38
C ASN A 219 -2.43 -17.79 -5.12
N ARG A 220 -2.06 -16.73 -4.39
CA ARG A 220 -1.11 -16.77 -3.26
C ARG A 220 -1.50 -17.66 -2.09
N ASP A 221 -2.80 -17.87 -1.86
CA ASP A 221 -3.30 -18.70 -0.77
C ASP A 221 -4.20 -19.84 -1.30
N THR A 222 -3.97 -20.24 -2.56
CA THR A 222 -4.87 -21.07 -3.35
C THR A 222 -4.14 -22.31 -3.88
N GLN A 223 -4.76 -23.48 -3.71
CA GLN A 223 -4.30 -24.75 -4.23
C GLN A 223 -5.34 -25.37 -5.17
N TYR A 224 -4.89 -25.86 -6.33
CA TYR A 224 -5.73 -26.54 -7.31
C TYR A 224 -5.51 -28.06 -7.25
N PHE A 225 -6.47 -28.78 -6.65
CA PHE A 225 -6.49 -30.25 -6.71
C PHE A 225 -7.06 -30.69 -8.06
N ILE A 226 -6.19 -31.24 -8.91
CA ILE A 226 -6.57 -31.79 -10.20
C ILE A 226 -6.92 -33.26 -10.00
N VAL A 227 -8.22 -33.54 -9.91
CA VAL A 227 -8.77 -34.84 -9.59
C VAL A 227 -9.01 -35.63 -10.87
N SER A 228 -8.20 -36.66 -11.08
CA SER A 228 -8.28 -37.52 -12.27
C SER A 228 -9.37 -38.59 -12.13
N PRO A 229 -10.06 -38.98 -13.22
CA PRO A 229 -11.18 -39.92 -13.18
C PRO A 229 -10.73 -41.38 -13.07
N THR A 230 -11.62 -42.26 -12.61
CA THR A 230 -11.34 -43.71 -12.47
C THR A 230 -10.86 -44.34 -13.78
N GLY A 231 -9.88 -45.24 -13.67
CA GLY A 231 -9.24 -45.93 -14.80
C GLY A 231 -8.15 -45.12 -15.53
N THR A 232 -7.79 -43.93 -15.03
CA THR A 232 -6.60 -43.19 -15.49
C THR A 232 -5.39 -43.46 -14.58
N ASP A 233 -4.20 -43.17 -15.10
CA ASP A 233 -2.90 -43.36 -14.47
C ASP A 233 -2.04 -42.08 -14.63
N PRO A 234 -2.48 -40.93 -14.06
CA PRO A 234 -1.75 -39.67 -14.14
C PRO A 234 -0.35 -39.79 -13.53
N ASP A 235 0.64 -39.31 -14.28
CA ASP A 235 2.08 -39.31 -13.98
C ASP A 235 2.63 -40.71 -13.61
N ASP A 236 2.01 -41.76 -14.20
CA ASP A 236 2.29 -43.20 -14.00
C ASP A 236 2.16 -43.67 -12.52
N TYR A 237 1.30 -43.05 -11.70
CA TYR A 237 1.22 -43.29 -10.25
C TYR A 237 1.12 -44.78 -9.85
N GLN A 238 0.40 -45.60 -10.61
CA GLN A 238 0.24 -47.04 -10.35
C GLN A 238 1.56 -47.81 -10.46
N SER A 239 2.51 -47.30 -11.24
CA SER A 239 3.81 -47.92 -11.52
C SER A 239 4.99 -47.21 -10.84
N GLN A 240 4.86 -45.90 -10.55
CA GLN A 240 5.92 -45.05 -9.99
C GLN A 240 5.95 -45.05 -8.46
N GLY A 241 4.92 -45.59 -7.79
CA GLY A 241 4.95 -45.80 -6.35
C GLY A 241 4.61 -44.56 -5.51
N PHE A 242 3.68 -43.73 -5.98
CA PHE A 242 3.04 -42.66 -5.20
C PHE A 242 1.52 -42.78 -5.28
N CYS A 243 0.81 -42.10 -4.37
CA CYS A 243 -0.64 -42.04 -4.28
C CYS A 243 -1.19 -40.68 -4.70
N ALA A 244 -0.45 -39.60 -4.41
CA ALA A 244 -0.62 -38.25 -4.93
C ALA A 244 0.74 -37.53 -4.85
N TRP A 245 0.80 -36.29 -5.34
CA TRP A 245 1.88 -35.33 -5.08
C TRP A 245 1.38 -33.90 -5.35
N HIS A 246 1.94 -32.90 -4.66
CA HIS A 246 1.78 -31.48 -4.99
C HIS A 246 3.07 -30.86 -5.55
N ASP A 247 2.92 -29.80 -6.34
CA ASP A 247 4.01 -29.01 -6.91
C ASP A 247 3.48 -27.62 -7.34
N TYR A 248 4.28 -26.82 -8.04
CA TYR A 248 3.92 -25.49 -8.50
C TYR A 248 4.25 -25.26 -9.98
N THR A 249 3.46 -24.39 -10.62
CA THR A 249 3.76 -23.96 -11.99
C THR A 249 5.11 -23.27 -12.05
N ALA A 250 5.89 -23.55 -13.09
CA ALA A 250 7.29 -23.16 -13.32
C ALA A 250 8.38 -24.05 -12.70
N ASP A 251 8.08 -25.14 -11.97
CA ASP A 251 9.11 -26.16 -11.74
C ASP A 251 9.60 -26.75 -13.08
N GLY A 252 10.92 -26.73 -13.28
CA GLY A 252 11.58 -27.24 -14.47
C GLY A 252 11.68 -28.77 -14.53
N THR A 253 11.38 -29.46 -13.43
CA THR A 253 11.56 -30.92 -13.31
C THR A 253 10.27 -31.72 -13.50
N LEU A 254 9.08 -31.12 -13.47
CA LEU A 254 7.80 -31.74 -13.86
C LEU A 254 7.91 -32.64 -15.10
N SER A 255 7.20 -33.78 -15.11
CA SER A 255 7.16 -34.63 -16.31
C SER A 255 6.46 -33.90 -17.48
N GLY A 256 7.19 -33.75 -18.60
CA GLY A 256 6.81 -32.87 -19.71
C GLY A 256 7.34 -31.43 -19.61
N GLY A 257 8.01 -31.07 -18.52
CA GLY A 257 8.67 -29.78 -18.29
C GLY A 257 7.79 -28.72 -17.64
N ALA A 258 8.38 -27.54 -17.38
CA ALA A 258 7.72 -26.43 -16.71
C ALA A 258 6.43 -25.94 -17.39
N VAL A 259 5.41 -25.70 -16.57
CA VAL A 259 4.18 -25.00 -16.97
C VAL A 259 4.40 -23.50 -16.83
N ASN A 260 4.18 -22.75 -17.92
CA ASN A 260 4.17 -21.28 -17.87
C ASN A 260 2.74 -20.80 -17.61
N SER A 261 2.53 -20.14 -16.48
CA SER A 261 1.25 -19.51 -16.13
C SER A 261 1.32 -17.99 -16.37
N PRO A 262 0.28 -17.37 -16.98
CA PRO A 262 0.18 -15.91 -17.06
C PRO A 262 -0.23 -15.27 -15.72
N ASP A 263 -0.77 -16.07 -14.79
CA ASP A 263 -1.43 -15.62 -13.56
C ASP A 263 -0.52 -15.67 -12.32
N GLY A 264 0.79 -15.83 -12.53
CA GLY A 264 1.80 -16.02 -11.48
C GLY A 264 2.13 -17.49 -11.23
N LEU A 265 2.76 -17.79 -10.09
CA LEU A 265 2.96 -19.15 -9.60
C LEU A 265 1.68 -19.66 -8.94
N LEU A 266 1.26 -20.87 -9.30
CA LEU A 266 0.10 -21.58 -8.77
C LEU A 266 0.58 -22.87 -8.12
N ALA A 267 0.17 -23.15 -6.88
CA ALA A 267 0.32 -24.46 -6.26
C ALA A 267 -0.81 -25.39 -6.75
N PHE A 268 -0.46 -26.64 -7.08
CA PHE A 268 -1.41 -27.63 -7.59
C PHE A 268 -1.06 -29.04 -7.14
N THR A 269 -2.07 -29.90 -7.10
CA THR A 269 -1.94 -31.28 -6.62
C THR A 269 -2.47 -32.25 -7.65
N ASN A 270 -1.65 -33.24 -8.00
CA ASN A 270 -2.06 -34.42 -8.74
C ASN A 270 -2.80 -35.36 -7.78
N LEU A 271 -4.13 -35.43 -7.88
CA LEU A 271 -4.92 -36.39 -7.12
C LEU A 271 -5.53 -37.45 -8.07
N PRO A 272 -4.89 -38.63 -8.21
CA PRO A 272 -5.48 -39.76 -8.91
C PRO A 272 -6.81 -40.22 -8.28
N TYR A 273 -7.56 -41.07 -8.98
CA TYR A 273 -8.77 -41.70 -8.41
C TYR A 273 -8.37 -42.77 -7.37
N ILE A 274 -8.04 -42.33 -6.16
CA ILE A 274 -7.47 -43.14 -5.06
C ILE A 274 -8.11 -44.52 -4.85
N PRO A 275 -9.44 -44.72 -4.96
CA PRO A 275 -10.06 -46.04 -4.81
C PRO A 275 -9.56 -47.11 -5.80
N ASP A 276 -8.98 -46.72 -6.95
CA ASP A 276 -8.38 -47.65 -7.92
C ASP A 276 -7.12 -48.34 -7.34
N ALA A 277 -6.32 -47.63 -6.54
CA ALA A 277 -5.14 -48.16 -5.83
C ALA A 277 -5.48 -48.95 -4.56
N ARG A 278 -6.75 -48.95 -4.14
CA ARG A 278 -7.27 -49.76 -3.01
C ARG A 278 -6.43 -49.58 -1.75
N SER A 279 -6.05 -50.67 -1.08
CA SER A 279 -5.27 -50.63 0.16
C SER A 279 -3.82 -50.20 -0.03
N GLY A 280 -3.34 -50.02 -1.28
CA GLY A 280 -2.05 -49.38 -1.53
C GLY A 280 -2.07 -47.94 -1.03
N CYS A 281 -3.15 -47.22 -1.32
CA CYS A 281 -3.36 -45.83 -0.93
C CYS A 281 -4.48 -45.70 0.11
N GLY A 282 -4.42 -46.50 1.18
CA GLY A 282 -5.20 -46.26 2.40
C GLY A 282 -6.64 -46.77 2.43
N MET A 283 -7.16 -47.46 1.41
CA MET A 283 -8.50 -48.06 1.50
C MET A 283 -8.57 -49.12 2.62
N ASN A 284 -9.52 -48.96 3.54
CA ASN A 284 -9.67 -49.72 4.78
C ASN A 284 -8.48 -49.62 5.76
N PHE A 285 -7.89 -48.43 5.89
CA PHE A 285 -6.78 -48.18 6.81
C PHE A 285 -7.26 -47.87 8.23
N VAL A 286 -8.29 -47.03 8.38
CA VAL A 286 -8.89 -46.63 9.67
C VAL A 286 -10.18 -47.42 9.92
N ASN A 287 -11.04 -47.51 8.90
CA ASN A 287 -12.34 -48.15 8.97
C ASN A 287 -12.31 -49.49 8.21
N SER A 288 -13.29 -50.36 8.47
CA SER A 288 -13.36 -51.69 7.85
C SER A 288 -14.61 -51.90 7.01
N GLY A 289 -14.46 -52.56 5.86
CA GLY A 289 -15.58 -52.90 4.97
C GLY A 289 -16.03 -51.68 4.18
N SER A 290 -17.34 -51.58 3.91
CA SER A 290 -17.90 -50.47 3.12
C SER A 290 -17.68 -49.08 3.72
N ALA A 291 -17.41 -49.00 5.04
CA ALA A 291 -17.06 -47.74 5.71
C ALA A 291 -15.61 -47.29 5.44
N GLY A 292 -14.71 -48.21 5.08
CA GLY A 292 -13.29 -47.91 4.79
C GLY A 292 -12.98 -47.71 3.30
N THR A 293 -13.98 -47.81 2.42
CA THR A 293 -13.79 -47.68 0.95
C THR A 293 -13.16 -46.35 0.54
N LEU A 294 -13.43 -45.27 1.29
CA LEU A 294 -12.94 -43.93 1.01
C LEU A 294 -11.89 -43.42 2.01
N ASP A 295 -11.43 -44.26 2.96
CA ASP A 295 -10.38 -43.88 3.93
C ASP A 295 -9.17 -43.23 3.24
N GLY A 296 -8.74 -43.83 2.14
CA GLY A 296 -7.63 -43.34 1.33
C GLY A 296 -7.86 -41.94 0.75
N VAL A 297 -9.08 -41.59 0.36
CA VAL A 297 -9.40 -40.30 -0.29
C VAL A 297 -9.06 -39.14 0.64
N THR A 298 -9.43 -39.26 1.92
CA THR A 298 -9.27 -38.19 2.91
C THR A 298 -7.94 -38.27 3.67
N ILE A 299 -7.32 -39.45 3.78
CA ILE A 299 -5.92 -39.58 4.19
C ILE A 299 -4.98 -38.93 3.15
N VAL A 300 -5.09 -39.31 1.87
CA VAL A 300 -4.23 -38.80 0.79
C VAL A 300 -4.52 -37.31 0.55
N GLY A 301 -5.78 -36.92 0.34
CA GLY A 301 -6.13 -35.52 0.10
C GLY A 301 -5.77 -34.60 1.27
N GLY A 302 -5.84 -35.11 2.52
CA GLY A 302 -5.39 -34.39 3.70
C GLY A 302 -3.87 -34.27 3.82
N HIS A 303 -3.12 -35.30 3.42
CA HIS A 303 -1.66 -35.31 3.40
C HIS A 303 -1.12 -34.21 2.48
N GLU A 304 -1.47 -34.25 1.19
CA GLU A 304 -1.04 -33.24 0.20
C GLU A 304 -1.48 -31.83 0.59
N TYR A 305 -2.69 -31.69 1.16
CA TYR A 305 -3.16 -30.41 1.67
C TYR A 305 -2.27 -29.86 2.79
N ALA A 306 -1.91 -30.69 3.76
CA ALA A 306 -1.05 -30.30 4.87
C ALA A 306 0.36 -29.93 4.39
N GLU A 307 0.87 -30.65 3.39
CA GLU A 307 2.19 -30.42 2.83
C GLU A 307 2.20 -29.12 2.04
N THR A 308 1.32 -28.91 1.06
CA THR A 308 1.28 -27.65 0.30
C THR A 308 1.12 -26.41 1.19
N ILE A 309 0.31 -26.44 2.26
CA ILE A 309 0.20 -25.24 3.11
C ILE A 309 1.48 -24.98 3.93
N THR A 310 2.35 -25.98 4.11
CA THR A 310 3.65 -25.88 4.81
C THR A 310 4.88 -25.81 3.88
N ASP A 311 4.74 -26.20 2.61
CA ASP A 311 5.69 -26.03 1.52
C ASP A 311 4.94 -25.78 0.20
N GLU A 312 4.53 -24.53 0.00
CA GLU A 312 3.60 -24.19 -1.08
C GLU A 312 4.22 -24.32 -2.48
N TYR A 313 5.52 -24.04 -2.60
CA TYR A 313 6.32 -24.15 -3.83
C TYR A 313 7.58 -24.98 -3.53
N PRO A 314 7.49 -26.33 -3.57
CA PRO A 314 8.57 -27.21 -3.13
C PRO A 314 9.93 -26.97 -3.80
N ALA A 315 11.06 -27.19 -3.11
CA ALA A 315 11.22 -27.51 -1.69
C ALA A 315 11.60 -26.23 -0.92
N GLY A 316 10.66 -25.29 -0.79
CA GLY A 316 10.88 -23.92 -0.29
C GLY A 316 10.45 -23.68 1.16
N GLY A 317 9.46 -24.44 1.62
CA GLY A 317 8.83 -24.37 2.93
C GLY A 317 9.48 -25.28 3.96
N TRP A 318 8.72 -26.18 4.59
CA TRP A 318 9.15 -26.91 5.78
C TRP A 318 9.38 -28.41 5.51
N ILE A 319 10.65 -28.76 5.30
CA ILE A 319 11.11 -30.13 4.97
C ILE A 319 12.15 -30.62 5.98
N ASP A 320 12.30 -31.92 6.22
CA ASP A 320 13.44 -32.43 7.00
C ASP A 320 14.72 -32.59 6.17
N GLN A 321 15.84 -32.97 6.83
CA GLN A 321 17.13 -33.15 6.15
C GLN A 321 17.19 -34.36 5.19
N GLN A 322 16.13 -35.17 5.11
CA GLN A 322 15.98 -36.28 4.17
C GLN A 322 15.04 -35.91 3.02
N GLY A 323 14.41 -34.73 3.07
CA GLY A 323 13.43 -34.26 2.09
C GLY A 323 12.00 -34.70 2.40
N ASN A 324 11.73 -35.20 3.61
CA ASN A 324 10.36 -35.52 4.04
C ASN A 324 9.60 -34.23 4.35
N GLU A 325 8.38 -34.11 3.85
CA GLU A 325 7.46 -32.99 4.15
C GLU A 325 6.58 -33.25 5.39
N ASN A 326 5.58 -32.40 5.63
CA ASN A 326 4.78 -32.41 6.85
C ASN A 326 3.89 -33.66 7.03
N GLY A 327 3.40 -34.23 5.93
CA GLY A 327 2.62 -35.45 5.88
C GLY A 327 3.50 -36.70 5.86
N ASP A 328 4.56 -36.71 5.06
CA ASP A 328 5.58 -37.77 4.95
C ASP A 328 6.09 -38.26 6.30
N LYS A 329 6.47 -37.32 7.16
CA LYS A 329 6.95 -37.60 8.53
C LYS A 329 6.00 -38.45 9.35
N CYS A 330 4.72 -38.49 8.97
CA CYS A 330 3.60 -39.12 9.66
C CYS A 330 2.80 -40.10 8.77
N ILE A 331 3.36 -40.45 7.61
CA ILE A 331 2.76 -41.33 6.62
C ILE A 331 2.41 -42.70 7.21
N TRP A 332 1.21 -43.20 6.86
CA TRP A 332 0.67 -44.49 7.32
C TRP A 332 0.87 -44.78 8.81
N ASN A 333 0.71 -43.78 9.67
CA ASN A 333 0.87 -43.95 11.11
C ASN A 333 -0.25 -44.81 11.71
N ALA A 334 -0.07 -46.13 11.67
CA ALA A 334 -1.06 -47.10 12.13
C ALA A 334 -0.99 -47.39 13.64
N ALA A 335 0.06 -46.93 14.33
CA ALA A 335 0.27 -47.15 15.76
C ALA A 335 1.28 -46.13 16.33
N GLY A 336 0.89 -45.46 17.42
CA GLY A 336 1.68 -44.41 18.06
C GLY A 336 0.87 -43.70 19.15
N PRO A 337 1.34 -42.55 19.66
CA PRO A 337 0.56 -41.72 20.60
C PRO A 337 -0.70 -41.12 19.94
N ASP A 338 -0.60 -40.73 18.66
CA ASP A 338 -1.70 -40.23 17.82
C ASP A 338 -1.64 -40.96 16.45
N PRO A 339 -2.27 -42.14 16.30
CA PRO A 339 -2.35 -42.83 15.01
C PRO A 339 -3.41 -42.20 14.09
N SER A 340 -3.38 -42.56 12.80
CA SER A 340 -4.43 -42.22 11.85
C SER A 340 -5.80 -42.68 12.36
N GLN A 341 -6.79 -41.80 12.28
CA GLN A 341 -8.09 -42.01 12.91
C GLN A 341 -9.17 -41.17 12.22
N ASN A 342 -10.41 -41.33 12.69
CA ASN A 342 -11.55 -40.58 12.18
C ASN A 342 -11.60 -39.17 12.78
N LEU A 343 -11.44 -38.14 11.95
CA LEU A 343 -11.69 -36.75 12.28
C LEU A 343 -13.18 -36.44 12.08
N SER A 344 -13.88 -36.09 13.17
CA SER A 344 -15.28 -35.63 13.11
C SER A 344 -15.34 -34.14 12.81
N LEU A 345 -15.95 -33.78 11.67
CA LEU A 345 -16.16 -32.42 11.20
C LEU A 345 -17.64 -32.08 11.17
N THR A 346 -18.00 -30.81 10.97
CA THR A 346 -19.42 -30.40 10.84
C THR A 346 -20.11 -31.00 9.60
N THR A 347 -19.33 -31.44 8.62
CA THR A 347 -19.76 -31.98 7.32
C THR A 347 -19.77 -33.50 7.24
N GLY A 348 -19.20 -34.22 8.22
CA GLY A 348 -19.05 -35.67 8.17
C GLY A 348 -18.02 -36.21 9.15
N THR A 349 -17.54 -37.42 8.90
CA THR A 349 -16.45 -38.04 9.68
C THR A 349 -15.55 -38.77 8.70
N PHE A 350 -14.27 -38.41 8.69
CA PHE A 350 -13.33 -38.72 7.62
C PHE A 350 -12.06 -39.33 8.20
N ALA A 351 -11.45 -40.29 7.51
CA ALA A 351 -10.18 -40.85 7.93
C ALA A 351 -9.07 -39.84 7.59
N VAL A 352 -8.20 -39.54 8.56
CA VAL A 352 -7.01 -38.70 8.34
C VAL A 352 -5.81 -39.36 9.00
N GLN A 353 -4.62 -39.07 8.46
CA GLN A 353 -3.37 -39.32 9.17
C GLN A 353 -2.99 -38.14 10.08
N PRO A 354 -2.18 -38.36 11.11
CA PRO A 354 -1.49 -37.27 11.79
C PRO A 354 -0.58 -36.48 10.83
N THR A 355 -0.24 -35.28 11.26
CA THR A 355 0.72 -34.37 10.62
C THR A 355 1.83 -34.01 11.61
N TRP A 356 3.00 -33.61 11.11
CA TRP A 356 4.16 -33.38 11.98
C TRP A 356 4.10 -32.03 12.71
N ALA A 357 4.40 -32.05 14.01
CA ALA A 357 4.46 -30.89 14.89
C ALA A 357 5.85 -30.74 15.51
N ASN A 358 6.67 -29.82 14.98
CA ASN A 358 8.02 -29.53 15.51
C ASN A 358 8.03 -29.11 16.99
N ASP A 359 7.04 -28.32 17.42
CA ASP A 359 6.93 -27.79 18.78
C ASP A 359 6.49 -28.83 19.83
N TYR A 360 6.04 -30.01 19.39
CA TYR A 360 5.67 -31.11 20.27
C TYR A 360 6.86 -31.67 21.07
N ASN A 361 6.54 -32.31 22.20
CA ASN A 361 7.50 -32.99 23.09
C ASN A 361 8.73 -32.11 23.45
N GLY A 362 8.47 -30.83 23.78
CA GLY A 362 9.50 -29.86 24.14
C GLY A 362 10.38 -29.39 22.98
N GLY A 363 9.85 -29.40 21.75
CA GLY A 363 10.60 -29.08 20.53
C GLY A 363 11.31 -30.28 19.89
N SER A 364 11.01 -31.51 20.33
CA SER A 364 11.61 -32.73 19.79
C SER A 364 10.88 -33.28 18.56
N GLY A 365 9.74 -32.68 18.20
CA GLY A 365 8.88 -33.15 17.12
C GLY A 365 7.96 -34.31 17.50
N GLY A 366 6.98 -34.58 16.63
CA GLY A 366 6.14 -35.76 16.67
C GLY A 366 4.90 -35.65 15.79
N CYS A 367 4.26 -36.78 15.53
CA CYS A 367 3.02 -36.88 14.75
C CYS A 367 1.79 -36.65 15.64
N LEU A 368 0.95 -35.68 15.28
CA LEU A 368 -0.26 -35.33 16.01
C LEU A 368 -1.50 -35.30 15.11
N ILE A 369 -2.65 -35.68 15.68
CA ILE A 369 -3.98 -35.48 15.08
C ILE A 369 -4.61 -34.17 15.60
N SER A 370 -4.10 -33.62 16.70
CA SER A 370 -4.71 -32.48 17.40
C SER A 370 -3.65 -31.55 17.98
N HIS A 371 -3.65 -30.29 17.54
CA HIS A 371 -2.81 -29.24 18.10
C HIS A 371 -3.61 -27.96 18.41
N ALA A 372 -3.01 -27.03 19.16
CA ALA A 372 -3.61 -25.72 19.37
C ALA A 372 -3.55 -24.90 18.07
N VAL A 373 -4.67 -24.27 17.69
CA VAL A 373 -4.71 -23.30 16.59
C VAL A 373 -3.97 -22.05 17.05
N LEU A 374 -2.85 -21.74 16.41
CA LEU A 374 -2.08 -20.52 16.65
C LEU A 374 -2.63 -19.40 15.77
N ALA A 375 -3.71 -18.77 16.25
CA ALA A 375 -4.38 -17.68 15.56
C ALA A 375 -3.46 -16.46 15.37
N GLU A 376 -3.50 -15.87 14.17
CA GLU A 376 -2.79 -14.67 13.79
C GLU A 376 -3.81 -13.62 13.34
N VAL A 377 -3.73 -12.41 13.91
CA VAL A 377 -4.55 -11.28 13.45
C VAL A 377 -3.68 -10.36 12.61
N ALA A 378 -4.11 -10.08 11.38
CA ALA A 378 -3.47 -9.12 10.49
C ALA A 378 -4.37 -7.90 10.27
N VAL A 379 -3.78 -6.71 10.16
CA VAL A 379 -4.49 -5.46 9.83
C VAL A 379 -3.87 -4.86 8.58
N SER A 380 -4.66 -4.71 7.52
CA SER A 380 -4.17 -4.09 6.28
C SER A 380 -3.95 -2.60 6.50
N ASN A 381 -2.78 -2.10 6.09
CA ASN A 381 -2.48 -0.67 6.15
C ASN A 381 -3.29 0.09 5.07
N PRO A 382 -4.17 1.04 5.43
CA PRO A 382 -4.99 1.77 4.45
C PRO A 382 -4.19 2.84 3.66
N GLY A 383 -2.90 3.02 3.96
CA GLY A 383 -2.07 4.07 3.38
C GLY A 383 -2.30 5.44 4.04
N ALA A 384 -1.54 6.43 3.58
CA ALA A 384 -1.64 7.80 4.07
C ALA A 384 -3.03 8.40 3.83
N GLN A 385 -3.61 9.03 4.85
CA GLN A 385 -4.95 9.64 4.78
C GLN A 385 -4.88 11.16 4.81
N ALA A 386 -5.78 11.83 4.08
CA ALA A 386 -5.88 13.28 4.04
C ALA A 386 -7.36 13.73 4.01
N ASN A 387 -7.72 14.68 4.88
CA ASN A 387 -9.06 15.27 4.96
C ASN A 387 -8.97 16.76 5.36
N THR A 388 -10.08 17.50 5.35
CA THR A 388 -10.17 18.87 5.90
C THR A 388 -10.97 18.90 7.21
N VAL A 389 -10.76 19.90 8.07
CA VAL A 389 -11.62 20.04 9.27
C VAL A 389 -13.10 20.20 8.87
N GLY A 390 -14.00 19.64 9.68
CA GLY A 390 -15.44 19.61 9.42
C GLY A 390 -15.89 18.58 8.38
N SER A 391 -15.01 18.06 7.52
CA SER A 391 -15.39 17.03 6.54
C SER A 391 -15.80 15.71 7.21
N THR A 392 -16.80 15.03 6.66
CA THR A 392 -17.24 13.72 7.18
C THR A 392 -16.27 12.63 6.73
N VAL A 393 -15.72 11.89 7.69
CA VAL A 393 -14.83 10.74 7.46
C VAL A 393 -15.59 9.43 7.64
N SER A 394 -15.30 8.48 6.76
CA SER A 394 -15.79 7.09 6.84
C SER A 394 -14.75 6.16 6.21
N LEU A 395 -13.78 5.71 7.01
CA LEU A 395 -12.69 4.82 6.60
C LEU A 395 -12.88 3.43 7.21
N GLN A 396 -13.16 2.43 6.37
CA GLN A 396 -13.26 1.04 6.80
C GLN A 396 -11.86 0.42 6.91
N ILE A 397 -11.48 -0.04 8.10
CA ILE A 397 -10.26 -0.83 8.28
C ILE A 397 -10.52 -2.27 7.87
N GLN A 398 -9.60 -2.84 7.09
CA GLN A 398 -9.59 -4.27 6.77
C GLN A 398 -8.65 -4.99 7.73
N ALA A 399 -9.14 -6.06 8.32
CA ALA A 399 -8.36 -6.95 9.17
C ALA A 399 -8.89 -8.38 9.05
N SER A 400 -8.02 -9.36 9.23
CA SER A 400 -8.34 -10.79 9.16
C SER A 400 -7.81 -11.48 10.40
N ASP A 401 -8.60 -12.42 10.94
CA ASP A 401 -8.12 -13.42 11.90
C ASP A 401 -7.85 -14.71 11.15
N SER A 402 -6.69 -15.32 11.34
CA SER A 402 -6.36 -16.59 10.70
C SER A 402 -7.23 -17.74 11.19
N ALA A 403 -7.98 -17.58 12.29
CA ALA A 403 -9.00 -18.50 12.78
C ALA A 403 -10.46 -18.01 12.60
N ASN A 404 -10.68 -16.96 11.80
CA ASN A 404 -11.97 -16.31 11.49
C ASN A 404 -12.82 -15.90 12.71
N GLN A 405 -12.20 -15.70 13.87
CA GLN A 405 -12.90 -15.26 15.06
C GLN A 405 -13.33 -13.79 14.93
N ALA A 406 -14.39 -13.43 15.65
CA ALA A 406 -14.87 -12.06 15.69
C ALA A 406 -13.78 -11.12 16.24
N LEU A 407 -13.33 -10.18 15.40
CA LEU A 407 -12.34 -9.18 15.75
C LEU A 407 -12.94 -8.03 16.55
N THR A 408 -12.19 -7.58 17.54
CA THR A 408 -12.41 -6.35 18.31
C THR A 408 -11.36 -5.33 17.93
N TYR A 409 -11.78 -4.09 17.68
CA TYR A 409 -10.94 -3.03 17.14
C TYR A 409 -10.67 -1.93 18.16
N SER A 410 -9.48 -1.35 18.11
CA SER A 410 -9.09 -0.17 18.87
C SER A 410 -8.14 0.70 18.03
N ALA A 411 -8.07 1.99 18.34
CA ALA A 411 -7.19 2.91 17.64
C ALA A 411 -6.63 3.97 18.58
N SER A 412 -5.41 4.42 18.28
CA SER A 412 -4.71 5.52 18.96
C SER A 412 -4.14 6.48 17.94
N GLY A 413 -3.96 7.75 18.31
CA GLY A 413 -3.41 8.76 17.41
C GLY A 413 -4.36 9.18 16.27
N LEU A 414 -5.66 8.85 16.35
CA LEU A 414 -6.66 9.38 15.43
C LEU A 414 -6.79 10.91 15.59
N PRO A 415 -6.98 11.66 14.49
CA PRO A 415 -7.34 13.07 14.55
C PRO A 415 -8.55 13.35 15.43
N ALA A 416 -8.48 14.45 16.20
CA ALA A 416 -9.54 14.83 17.14
C ALA A 416 -10.89 15.02 16.43
N GLY A 417 -11.93 14.31 16.89
CA GLY A 417 -13.25 14.27 16.25
C GLY A 417 -13.52 13.02 15.41
N LEU A 418 -12.51 12.15 15.25
CA LEU A 418 -12.66 10.79 14.72
C LEU A 418 -12.65 9.74 15.84
N SER A 419 -13.32 8.62 15.60
CA SER A 419 -13.38 7.47 16.50
C SER A 419 -13.46 6.16 15.70
N ILE A 420 -13.06 5.03 16.28
CA ILE A 420 -13.21 3.71 15.66
C ILE A 420 -14.34 2.90 16.33
N SER A 421 -15.17 2.26 15.51
CA SER A 421 -16.13 1.27 15.97
C SER A 421 -15.41 0.00 16.42
N THR A 422 -15.57 -0.39 17.69
CA THR A 422 -14.86 -1.53 18.28
C THR A 422 -15.30 -2.88 17.74
N THR A 423 -16.41 -2.96 17.01
CA THR A 423 -16.97 -4.21 16.45
C THR A 423 -16.91 -4.29 14.93
N SER A 424 -16.80 -3.15 14.23
CA SER A 424 -16.77 -3.12 12.76
C SER A 424 -15.47 -2.57 12.17
N GLY A 425 -14.56 -2.00 12.98
CA GLY A 425 -13.32 -1.40 12.48
C GLY A 425 -13.51 -0.12 11.65
N LEU A 426 -14.75 0.37 11.52
CA LEU A 426 -15.06 1.62 10.82
C LEU A 426 -14.55 2.82 11.65
N ILE A 427 -13.63 3.60 11.08
CA ILE A 427 -13.25 4.91 11.60
C ILE A 427 -14.18 5.96 11.00
N SER A 428 -14.86 6.72 11.86
CA SER A 428 -15.79 7.75 11.42
C SER A 428 -15.85 8.95 12.38
N GLY A 429 -16.41 10.05 11.86
CA GLY A 429 -16.59 11.31 12.58
C GLY A 429 -16.31 12.51 11.67
N SER A 430 -16.09 13.68 12.28
CA SER A 430 -15.68 14.89 11.58
C SER A 430 -14.45 15.47 12.28
N PRO A 431 -13.29 15.60 11.61
CA PRO A 431 -12.10 16.16 12.22
C PRO A 431 -12.35 17.60 12.68
N SER A 432 -12.03 17.89 13.93
CA SER A 432 -12.35 19.17 14.60
C SER A 432 -11.16 20.13 14.69
N THR A 433 -9.97 19.68 14.31
CA THR A 433 -8.73 20.47 14.35
C THR A 433 -7.80 19.96 13.27
N ALA A 434 -7.27 20.88 12.47
CA ALA A 434 -6.23 20.57 11.50
C ALA A 434 -4.93 20.18 12.23
N GLN A 435 -4.28 19.13 11.75
CA GLN A 435 -3.13 18.49 12.41
C GLN A 435 -2.59 17.35 11.52
N SER A 436 -1.30 17.05 11.63
CA SER A 436 -0.74 15.79 11.14
C SER A 436 -0.49 14.84 12.31
N THR A 437 -0.98 13.61 12.19
CA THR A 437 -0.90 12.57 13.23
C THR A 437 -0.40 11.26 12.63
N THR A 438 0.02 10.33 13.48
CA THR A 438 0.16 8.92 13.09
C THR A 438 -0.93 8.14 13.80
N ALA A 439 -1.88 7.64 13.02
CA ALA A 439 -2.93 6.76 13.51
C ALA A 439 -2.39 5.32 13.56
N THR A 440 -2.62 4.63 14.66
CA THR A 440 -2.36 3.20 14.82
C THR A 440 -3.68 2.51 15.12
N VAL A 441 -4.06 1.53 14.30
CA VAL A 441 -5.22 0.67 14.52
C VAL A 441 -4.74 -0.71 14.93
N THR A 442 -5.42 -1.30 15.92
CA THR A 442 -5.18 -2.66 16.40
C THR A 442 -6.47 -3.46 16.35
N ALA A 443 -6.43 -4.64 15.74
CA ALA A 443 -7.49 -5.64 15.80
C ALA A 443 -7.04 -6.78 16.73
N LYS A 444 -8.00 -7.39 17.43
CA LYS A 444 -7.78 -8.47 18.41
C LYS A 444 -8.89 -9.51 18.34
N ASP A 445 -8.53 -10.79 18.33
CA ASP A 445 -9.47 -11.91 18.31
C ASP A 445 -10.01 -12.31 19.70
N GLY A 446 -10.76 -13.42 19.74
CA GLY A 446 -11.27 -14.02 20.97
C GLY A 446 -10.21 -14.77 21.80
N SER A 447 -9.13 -15.28 21.19
CA SER A 447 -8.08 -16.04 21.88
C SER A 447 -7.06 -15.15 22.61
N GLY A 448 -6.82 -13.94 22.10
CA GLY A 448 -5.84 -13.00 22.61
C GLY A 448 -4.85 -12.45 21.58
N ALA A 449 -4.79 -13.03 20.38
CA ALA A 449 -3.96 -12.62 19.27
C ALA A 449 -4.31 -11.21 18.76
N THR A 450 -3.30 -10.46 18.31
CA THR A 450 -3.44 -9.05 17.92
C THR A 450 -2.63 -8.71 16.67
N GLY A 451 -3.23 -7.93 15.78
CA GLY A 451 -2.56 -7.31 14.63
C GLY A 451 -2.69 -5.80 14.68
N SER A 452 -1.73 -5.07 14.12
CA SER A 452 -1.77 -3.61 14.09
C SER A 452 -1.18 -3.03 12.81
N ALA A 453 -1.74 -1.89 12.36
CA ALA A 453 -1.19 -1.08 11.27
C ALA A 453 -1.08 0.38 11.71
N SER A 454 -0.01 1.06 11.29
CA SER A 454 0.21 2.50 11.54
C SER A 454 0.35 3.28 10.24
N PHE A 455 -0.31 4.43 10.14
CA PHE A 455 -0.33 5.27 8.94
C PHE A 455 -0.44 6.76 9.29
N PRO A 456 0.15 7.66 8.48
CA PRO A 456 0.00 9.09 8.69
C PRO A 456 -1.41 9.55 8.30
N TRP A 457 -1.98 10.44 9.09
CA TRP A 457 -3.25 11.11 8.80
C TRP A 457 -3.08 12.63 8.95
N THR A 458 -3.24 13.34 7.84
CA THR A 458 -3.21 14.81 7.80
C THR A 458 -4.64 15.34 7.72
N ILE A 459 -4.98 16.25 8.63
CA ILE A 459 -6.17 17.08 8.55
C ILE A 459 -5.72 18.49 8.16
N ASN A 460 -6.09 18.91 6.96
CA ASN A 460 -5.85 20.25 6.42
C ASN A 460 -6.86 21.25 7.01
N ASP A 461 -6.46 22.51 7.06
CA ASP A 461 -7.38 23.59 7.40
C ASP A 461 -8.38 23.80 6.25
N GLY A 462 -9.63 24.13 6.55
CA GLY A 462 -10.70 24.26 5.53
C GLY A 462 -10.62 25.52 4.66
N SER A 463 -9.57 26.33 4.84
CA SER A 463 -9.50 27.74 4.44
C SER A 463 -8.23 28.05 3.64
N ALA A 464 -7.82 27.14 2.76
CA ALA A 464 -6.50 27.15 2.13
C ALA A 464 -6.47 27.59 0.64
N SER A 465 -7.53 28.20 0.12
CA SER A 465 -7.37 29.27 -0.89
C SER A 465 -7.54 30.62 -0.22
N GLY A 466 -6.75 31.61 -0.63
CA GLY A 466 -7.04 33.00 -0.30
C GLY A 466 -8.47 33.35 -0.74
N PRO A 467 -9.25 34.08 0.07
CA PRO A 467 -10.66 34.30 -0.20
C PRO A 467 -10.85 35.10 -1.50
N GLY A 468 -11.69 34.61 -2.41
CA GLY A 468 -12.02 35.29 -3.66
C GLY A 468 -12.77 36.61 -3.45
N PHE A 469 -12.91 37.44 -4.49
CA PHE A 469 -13.85 38.56 -4.44
C PHE A 469 -15.31 38.07 -4.53
N SER A 470 -15.54 36.92 -5.16
CA SER A 470 -16.81 36.25 -5.43
C SER A 470 -17.15 35.14 -4.42
N THR A 471 -18.44 34.82 -4.28
CA THR A 471 -18.94 33.77 -3.35
C THR A 471 -18.51 32.34 -3.69
N ASP A 472 -17.87 32.11 -4.83
CA ASP A 472 -17.24 30.82 -5.17
C ASP A 472 -15.83 30.66 -4.57
N HIS A 473 -15.31 31.70 -3.92
CA HIS A 473 -14.01 31.72 -3.22
C HIS A 473 -12.81 31.36 -4.13
N ALA A 474 -12.93 31.61 -5.43
CA ALA A 474 -11.86 31.45 -6.41
C ALA A 474 -10.99 32.73 -6.53
N GLY A 475 -9.75 32.57 -7.01
CA GLY A 475 -8.78 33.65 -7.14
C GLY A 475 -9.14 34.67 -8.24
N ASP A 476 -9.92 35.68 -7.88
CA ASP A 476 -10.44 36.70 -8.79
C ASP A 476 -9.46 37.84 -9.07
N LEU A 477 -9.52 38.39 -10.29
CA LEU A 477 -8.65 39.48 -10.73
C LEU A 477 -9.37 40.83 -10.69
N ALA A 478 -8.92 41.75 -9.83
CA ALA A 478 -9.37 43.14 -9.78
C ALA A 478 -8.37 44.09 -10.47
N ALA A 479 -8.92 45.09 -11.17
CA ALA A 479 -8.19 46.21 -11.74
C ALA A 479 -8.81 47.52 -11.27
N VAL A 480 -7.96 48.41 -10.74
CA VAL A 480 -8.36 49.70 -10.16
C VAL A 480 -7.73 50.86 -10.92
N ASP A 481 -8.54 51.86 -11.28
CA ASP A 481 -8.09 53.08 -11.93
C ASP A 481 -8.91 54.31 -11.49
N ALA A 482 -8.72 55.43 -12.20
CA ALA A 482 -9.45 56.67 -11.92
C ALA A 482 -10.93 56.66 -12.36
N SER A 483 -11.38 55.61 -13.03
CA SER A 483 -12.76 55.40 -13.50
C SER A 483 -13.55 54.39 -12.67
N GLY A 484 -12.89 53.61 -11.81
CA GLY A 484 -13.55 52.66 -10.91
C GLY A 484 -12.70 51.42 -10.61
N VAL A 485 -13.41 50.38 -10.17
CA VAL A 485 -12.89 49.02 -9.96
C VAL A 485 -13.62 48.05 -10.89
N ARG A 486 -12.86 47.22 -11.60
CA ARG A 486 -13.37 46.13 -12.44
C ARG A 486 -12.85 44.79 -11.95
N VAL A 487 -13.73 43.80 -11.83
CA VAL A 487 -13.38 42.43 -11.41
C VAL A 487 -13.71 41.46 -12.54
N ALA A 488 -12.74 40.63 -12.91
CA ALA A 488 -12.96 39.43 -13.70
C ALA A 488 -13.05 38.25 -12.73
N THR A 489 -14.25 37.71 -12.55
CA THR A 489 -14.43 36.53 -11.70
C THR A 489 -13.97 35.27 -12.41
N VAL A 490 -13.51 34.28 -11.67
CA VAL A 490 -13.21 32.95 -12.22
C VAL A 490 -14.53 32.20 -12.51
N SER A 491 -14.56 31.34 -13.52
CA SER A 491 -15.54 30.24 -13.55
C SER A 491 -15.04 29.06 -14.38
N GLY A 492 -15.02 27.87 -13.78
CA GLY A 492 -14.69 26.60 -14.43
C GLY A 492 -13.28 26.53 -15.02
N SER A 493 -13.11 27.01 -16.25
CA SER A 493 -11.88 26.92 -17.05
C SER A 493 -11.44 28.28 -17.64
N GLY A 494 -11.86 29.39 -17.04
CA GLY A 494 -11.60 30.73 -17.59
C GLY A 494 -11.86 31.88 -16.60
N LEU A 495 -11.34 33.06 -16.94
CA LEU A 495 -11.78 34.33 -16.37
C LEU A 495 -12.99 34.84 -17.15
N ASN A 496 -14.00 35.32 -16.43
CA ASN A 496 -15.16 36.01 -17.00
C ASN A 496 -14.78 37.40 -17.53
N ALA A 497 -15.63 37.98 -18.39
CA ALA A 497 -15.46 39.34 -18.86
C ALA A 497 -15.47 40.33 -17.68
N PRO A 498 -14.52 41.29 -17.58
CA PRO A 498 -14.42 42.18 -16.42
C PRO A 498 -15.67 43.04 -16.22
N ALA A 499 -16.38 42.84 -15.11
CA ALA A 499 -17.54 43.62 -14.70
C ALA A 499 -17.11 44.83 -13.84
N ALA A 500 -17.81 45.96 -13.95
CA ALA A 500 -17.57 47.10 -13.06
C ALA A 500 -18.23 46.83 -11.70
N TRP A 501 -17.43 46.78 -10.63
CA TRP A 501 -17.87 46.47 -9.26
C TRP A 501 -17.87 47.70 -8.33
N SER A 502 -17.10 48.73 -8.66
CA SER A 502 -17.21 50.07 -8.08
C SER A 502 -17.01 51.13 -9.17
N SER A 503 -17.73 52.25 -9.07
CA SER A 503 -17.53 53.45 -9.90
C SER A 503 -16.67 54.52 -9.22
N SER A 504 -16.18 54.24 -8.00
CA SER A 504 -15.29 55.13 -7.26
C SER A 504 -13.84 54.82 -7.60
N ALA A 505 -13.03 55.84 -7.81
CA ALA A 505 -11.58 55.68 -7.97
C ALA A 505 -10.96 55.18 -6.66
N PHE A 506 -10.53 53.91 -6.61
CA PHE A 506 -10.07 53.26 -5.39
C PHE A 506 -8.62 52.78 -5.50
N TYR A 507 -7.67 53.61 -5.08
CA TYR A 507 -6.26 53.23 -4.99
C TYR A 507 -5.52 54.00 -3.90
N GLY A 508 -4.57 53.34 -3.24
CA GLY A 508 -3.73 53.95 -2.21
C GLY A 508 -2.52 54.69 -2.77
N SER A 509 -2.16 55.79 -2.13
CA SER A 509 -0.89 56.52 -2.39
C SER A 509 0.35 55.74 -1.95
N VAL A 510 0.21 54.82 -0.99
CA VAL A 510 1.25 53.87 -0.58
C VAL A 510 1.04 52.53 -1.29
N ALA A 511 -0.10 51.88 -1.05
CA ALA A 511 -0.41 50.55 -1.55
C ALA A 511 -1.91 50.37 -1.81
N THR A 512 -2.25 49.55 -2.80
CA THR A 512 -3.58 48.93 -2.93
C THR A 512 -3.38 47.44 -2.71
N LEU A 513 -4.12 46.86 -1.78
CA LEU A 513 -3.98 45.48 -1.31
C LEU A 513 -5.37 44.80 -1.37
N ALA A 514 -5.38 43.48 -1.40
CA ALA A 514 -6.59 42.65 -1.37
C ALA A 514 -6.48 41.58 -0.28
N GLY A 515 -7.60 41.23 0.33
CA GLY A 515 -7.69 40.21 1.39
C GLY A 515 -8.95 40.41 2.23
N ASP A 516 -9.49 39.34 2.80
CA ASP A 516 -10.68 39.43 3.67
C ASP A 516 -10.31 40.17 4.95
N VAL A 517 -10.72 41.43 5.09
CA VAL A 517 -10.49 42.19 6.33
C VAL A 517 -11.73 42.23 7.20
N ASN A 518 -12.89 41.85 6.70
CA ASN A 518 -14.14 41.94 7.43
C ASN A 518 -14.50 40.63 8.19
N GLY A 519 -14.08 39.49 7.67
CA GLY A 519 -14.21 38.13 8.20
C GLY A 519 -15.40 37.34 7.65
N ASP A 520 -15.90 37.70 6.45
CA ASP A 520 -17.05 37.05 5.80
C ASP A 520 -16.68 35.95 4.79
N GLY A 521 -15.38 35.71 4.57
CA GLY A 521 -14.86 34.74 3.61
C GLY A 521 -14.60 35.32 2.21
N LEU A 522 -14.81 36.62 1.99
CA LEU A 522 -14.55 37.30 0.72
C LEU A 522 -13.40 38.30 0.87
N SER A 523 -12.52 38.39 -0.12
CA SER A 523 -11.53 39.45 -0.14
C SER A 523 -12.18 40.82 -0.29
N ASP A 524 -11.66 41.78 0.46
CA ASP A 524 -11.97 43.19 0.34
C ASP A 524 -10.82 43.92 -0.39
N LEU A 525 -11.05 45.15 -0.84
CA LEU A 525 -9.99 46.03 -1.34
C LEU A 525 -9.57 47.05 -0.28
N VAL A 526 -8.26 47.17 -0.05
CA VAL A 526 -7.67 48.07 0.96
C VAL A 526 -6.75 49.10 0.29
N ALA A 527 -7.10 50.38 0.40
CA ALA A 527 -6.29 51.50 -0.08
C ALA A 527 -5.53 52.17 1.08
N VAL A 528 -4.23 51.92 1.14
CA VAL A 528 -3.32 52.53 2.14
C VAL A 528 -2.78 53.85 1.61
N ASN A 529 -3.02 54.93 2.35
CA ASN A 529 -2.49 56.26 2.07
C ASN A 529 -1.55 56.72 3.18
N ASN A 530 -0.81 57.80 2.91
CA ASN A 530 0.17 58.35 3.85
C ASN A 530 -0.37 58.57 5.29
N ASN A 531 -1.65 58.93 5.46
CA ASN A 531 -2.26 59.24 6.76
C ASN A 531 -3.60 58.52 7.04
N ASN A 532 -4.12 57.69 6.13
CA ASN A 532 -5.42 57.02 6.30
C ASN A 532 -5.47 55.69 5.54
N VAL A 533 -6.41 54.83 5.93
CA VAL A 533 -6.71 53.56 5.26
C VAL A 533 -8.19 53.52 4.95
N TRP A 534 -8.50 53.26 3.68
CA TRP A 534 -9.86 53.04 3.18
C TRP A 534 -10.05 51.60 2.77
N VAL A 535 -11.28 51.10 2.89
CA VAL A 535 -11.68 49.74 2.50
C VAL A 535 -12.97 49.82 1.69
N GLU A 536 -13.00 49.11 0.57
CA GLU A 536 -14.20 48.73 -0.19
C GLU A 536 -14.45 47.25 0.10
N THR A 537 -15.49 46.91 0.88
CA THR A 537 -15.77 45.51 1.22
C THR A 537 -16.57 44.81 0.13
N SER A 538 -16.28 43.53 -0.13
CA SER A 538 -17.01 42.77 -1.15
C SER A 538 -18.43 42.41 -0.70
N THR A 539 -19.33 42.18 -1.66
CA THR A 539 -20.61 41.48 -1.44
C THR A 539 -20.71 40.20 -2.28
N GLY A 540 -19.59 39.74 -2.85
CA GLY A 540 -19.55 38.59 -3.77
C GLY A 540 -19.96 38.90 -5.21
N ALA A 541 -20.37 40.14 -5.51
CA ALA A 541 -20.85 40.55 -6.84
C ALA A 541 -20.61 42.05 -7.17
N GLN A 542 -20.28 42.86 -6.18
CA GLN A 542 -19.94 44.28 -6.27
C GLN A 542 -19.17 44.66 -5.00
N PHE A 543 -18.56 45.85 -4.97
CA PHE A 543 -18.01 46.43 -3.74
C PHE A 543 -18.99 47.39 -3.09
N ASN A 544 -19.01 47.41 -1.76
CA ASN A 544 -19.66 48.47 -0.99
C ASN A 544 -18.90 49.80 -1.17
N PRO A 545 -19.58 50.96 -1.03
CA PRO A 545 -18.92 52.26 -1.15
C PRO A 545 -17.70 52.41 -0.21
N PRO A 546 -16.63 53.12 -0.62
CA PRO A 546 -15.42 53.29 0.17
C PRO A 546 -15.69 53.77 1.60
N SER A 547 -15.18 53.04 2.59
CA SER A 547 -15.26 53.38 4.00
C SER A 547 -13.87 53.62 4.59
N MET A 548 -13.71 54.69 5.38
CA MET A 548 -12.43 55.02 6.02
C MET A 548 -12.26 54.26 7.33
N TRP A 549 -11.56 53.14 7.29
CA TRP A 549 -11.31 52.25 8.45
C TRP A 549 -10.23 52.78 9.40
N ARG A 550 -9.36 53.68 8.94
CA ARG A 550 -8.37 54.36 9.78
C ARG A 550 -8.13 55.80 9.30
N SER A 551 -8.10 56.76 10.21
CA SER A 551 -7.81 58.17 9.91
C SER A 551 -6.63 58.70 10.73
N ASN A 552 -5.99 59.77 10.22
CA ASN A 552 -4.93 60.54 10.85
C ASN A 552 -3.81 59.70 11.50
N THR A 553 -3.50 58.54 10.92
CA THR A 553 -2.49 57.59 11.41
C THR A 553 -1.66 57.11 10.22
N PRO A 554 -0.40 57.56 10.08
CA PRO A 554 0.52 56.98 9.12
C PRO A 554 0.80 55.51 9.46
N PHE A 555 0.63 54.62 8.48
CA PHE A 555 0.94 53.20 8.65
C PHE A 555 1.37 52.58 7.33
N TYR A 556 2.68 52.50 7.14
CA TYR A 556 3.35 51.85 6.02
C TYR A 556 4.79 51.55 6.42
N GLY A 557 5.37 50.49 5.87
CA GLY A 557 6.74 50.08 6.18
C GLY A 557 7.78 50.67 5.23
N SER A 558 8.98 50.97 5.73
CA SER A 558 10.13 51.36 4.89
C SER A 558 10.66 50.25 3.98
N ARG A 559 10.24 48.99 4.23
CA ARG A 559 10.64 47.79 3.46
C ARG A 559 9.47 47.10 2.78
N ALA A 560 8.35 46.93 3.48
CA ALA A 560 7.13 46.38 2.89
C ALA A 560 5.88 46.87 3.64
N THR A 561 4.76 46.98 2.92
CA THR A 561 3.42 47.13 3.50
C THR A 561 2.57 45.98 2.95
N LEU A 562 2.12 45.10 3.83
CA LEU A 562 1.52 43.79 3.51
C LEU A 562 0.18 43.64 4.23
N LEU A 563 -0.62 42.66 3.79
CA LEU A 563 -1.93 42.33 4.34
C LEU A 563 -2.04 40.80 4.42
N ALA A 564 -2.23 40.24 5.62
CA ALA A 564 -2.38 38.79 5.82
C ALA A 564 -2.98 38.50 7.21
N ASP A 565 -3.67 37.38 7.39
CA ASP A 565 -4.19 36.97 8.71
C ASP A 565 -3.05 36.47 9.61
N VAL A 566 -2.40 37.41 10.31
CA VAL A 566 -1.30 37.10 11.25
C VAL A 566 -1.81 36.87 12.67
N THR A 567 -3.12 36.97 12.91
CA THR A 567 -3.75 36.62 14.17
C THR A 567 -4.30 35.18 14.20
N GLY A 568 -4.60 34.60 13.03
CA GLY A 568 -5.27 33.31 12.87
C GLY A 568 -6.77 33.41 13.13
N ASN A 569 -7.36 34.59 12.94
CA ASN A 569 -8.73 34.90 13.32
C ASN A 569 -9.73 34.93 12.15
N GLY A 570 -9.26 34.63 10.93
CA GLY A 570 -10.02 34.69 9.69
C GLY A 570 -10.06 36.08 9.03
N ARG A 571 -9.41 37.10 9.59
CA ARG A 571 -9.29 38.44 8.99
C ARG A 571 -7.84 38.80 8.74
N ALA A 572 -7.58 39.37 7.58
CA ALA A 572 -6.28 39.91 7.25
C ALA A 572 -5.98 41.19 8.04
N ASP A 573 -4.81 41.21 8.66
CA ASP A 573 -4.29 42.33 9.44
C ASP A 573 -3.25 43.11 8.60
N LEU A 574 -3.17 44.42 8.79
CA LEU A 574 -2.28 45.27 8.00
C LEU A 574 -0.89 45.33 8.65
N ILE A 575 0.17 45.06 7.90
CA ILE A 575 1.55 44.87 8.41
C ILE A 575 2.49 45.91 7.77
N ALA A 576 3.27 46.59 8.59
CA ALA A 576 4.30 47.54 8.18
C ALA A 576 5.69 47.05 8.60
N VAL A 577 6.47 46.56 7.63
CA VAL A 577 7.85 46.09 7.84
C VAL A 577 8.82 47.24 7.58
N ASN A 578 9.62 47.57 8.60
CA ASN A 578 10.62 48.63 8.56
C ASN A 578 12.03 48.07 8.78
N ASP A 579 13.04 48.92 8.59
CA ASP A 579 14.46 48.59 8.82
C ASP A 579 14.79 48.01 10.20
N THR A 580 14.00 48.34 11.22
CA THR A 580 14.28 48.00 12.63
C THR A 580 13.10 47.43 13.41
N SER A 581 11.90 47.41 12.81
CA SER A 581 10.67 47.04 13.51
C SER A 581 9.57 46.58 12.56
N ILE A 582 8.77 45.63 13.02
CA ILE A 582 7.53 45.20 12.38
C ILE A 582 6.37 45.72 13.22
N TRP A 583 5.42 46.38 12.57
CA TRP A 583 4.18 46.85 13.19
C TRP A 583 2.98 46.20 12.53
N VAL A 584 1.92 45.97 13.30
CA VAL A 584 0.64 45.40 12.84
C VAL A 584 -0.50 46.30 13.31
N MET A 585 -1.48 46.54 12.44
CA MET A 585 -2.83 46.99 12.79
C MET A 585 -3.78 45.81 12.63
N LEU A 586 -4.38 45.38 13.74
CA LEU A 586 -5.33 44.27 13.75
C LEU A 586 -6.66 44.69 13.12
N SER A 587 -7.26 43.82 12.31
CA SER A 587 -8.62 44.05 11.83
C SER A 587 -9.67 43.71 12.88
N THR A 588 -10.60 44.65 13.08
CA THR A 588 -11.79 44.47 13.94
C THR A 588 -13.04 44.05 13.17
N GLY A 589 -12.90 43.71 11.87
CA GLY A 589 -14.02 43.39 10.97
C GLY A 589 -14.80 44.61 10.44
N SER A 590 -14.45 45.82 10.91
CA SER A 590 -15.11 47.09 10.54
C SER A 590 -14.20 48.31 10.68
N GLY A 591 -12.90 48.08 10.86
CA GLY A 591 -11.91 49.09 11.21
C GLY A 591 -10.56 48.46 11.56
N PHE A 592 -9.52 49.29 11.67
CA PHE A 592 -8.18 48.87 12.06
C PHE A 592 -7.77 49.40 13.44
N SER A 593 -7.13 48.55 14.24
CA SER A 593 -6.64 48.90 15.58
C SER A 593 -5.62 50.05 15.58
N ALA A 594 -5.22 50.52 16.76
CA ALA A 594 -3.98 51.28 16.87
C ALA A 594 -2.76 50.39 16.46
N PRO A 595 -1.68 50.97 15.92
CA PRO A 595 -0.46 50.23 15.60
C PRO A 595 0.12 49.52 16.83
N GLN A 596 0.51 48.26 16.66
CA GLN A 596 1.21 47.46 17.66
C GLN A 596 2.55 47.00 17.11
N GLN A 597 3.63 47.10 17.89
CA GLN A 597 4.93 46.56 17.47
C GLN A 597 5.00 45.06 17.77
N TRP A 598 5.22 44.24 16.75
CA TRP A 598 5.21 42.77 16.83
C TRP A 598 6.59 42.13 16.62
N SER A 599 7.63 42.92 16.28
CA SER A 599 8.98 42.41 16.12
C SER A 599 9.68 42.08 17.46
N PRO A 600 10.45 40.97 17.56
CA PRO A 600 11.20 40.60 18.77
C PRO A 600 12.49 41.43 19.02
N GLY A 601 12.63 42.58 18.36
CA GLY A 601 13.83 43.44 18.37
C GLY A 601 14.87 43.04 17.33
N GLY A 602 14.95 43.79 16.23
CA GLY A 602 15.91 43.58 15.14
C GLY A 602 15.32 43.83 13.75
N ALA A 603 16.18 43.92 12.75
CA ALA A 603 15.79 44.00 11.35
C ALA A 603 15.26 42.64 10.86
N PHE A 604 14.15 42.63 10.14
CA PHE A 604 13.67 41.45 9.43
C PHE A 604 12.97 41.86 8.13
N TYR A 605 13.70 41.72 7.02
CA TYR A 605 13.22 41.92 5.66
C TYR A 605 14.17 41.15 4.72
N GLY A 606 13.67 40.70 3.58
CA GLY A 606 14.50 40.12 2.53
C GLY A 606 15.01 41.21 1.58
N SER A 607 16.27 41.11 1.14
CA SER A 607 16.81 42.04 0.13
C SER A 607 16.36 41.73 -1.30
N VAL A 608 15.72 40.57 -1.53
CA VAL A 608 15.03 40.22 -2.78
C VAL A 608 13.54 40.51 -2.63
N ALA A 609 12.90 39.87 -1.65
CA ALA A 609 11.47 39.98 -1.40
C ALA A 609 11.15 39.88 0.10
N THR A 610 10.14 40.60 0.54
CA THR A 610 9.56 40.48 1.89
C THR A 610 8.07 40.20 1.72
N LEU A 611 7.65 39.01 2.12
CA LEU A 611 6.34 38.44 1.82
C LEU A 611 5.63 38.05 3.14
N ALA A 612 4.31 37.91 3.10
CA ALA A 612 3.50 37.34 4.16
C ALA A 612 2.63 36.24 3.58
N GLY A 613 2.39 35.17 4.34
CA GLY A 613 1.52 34.07 3.89
C GLY A 613 1.59 32.85 4.81
N ARG A 614 0.66 31.90 4.64
CA ARG A 614 0.58 30.70 5.48
C ARG A 614 1.57 29.62 5.01
N VAL A 615 2.78 29.67 5.53
CA VAL A 615 3.85 28.71 5.17
C VAL A 615 4.01 27.55 6.15
N ALA A 616 3.27 27.51 7.27
CA ALA A 616 3.29 26.40 8.22
C ALA A 616 2.06 26.28 9.11
N GLY A 617 1.64 25.02 9.28
CA GLY A 617 0.57 24.60 10.18
C GLY A 617 -0.81 25.19 9.86
N PRO A 618 -1.83 24.76 10.59
CA PRO A 618 -3.10 25.48 10.67
C PRO A 618 -2.93 26.61 11.68
N GLY A 619 -2.52 27.78 11.19
CA GLY A 619 -2.15 28.91 12.02
C GLY A 619 -2.01 30.21 11.23
N PRO A 620 -1.72 31.31 11.94
CA PRO A 620 -1.55 32.62 11.32
C PRO A 620 -0.42 32.64 10.28
N ALA A 621 -0.57 33.54 9.31
CA ALA A 621 0.46 33.86 8.33
C ALA A 621 1.80 34.22 9.01
N ALA A 622 2.89 33.79 8.37
CA ALA A 622 4.25 34.14 8.76
C ALA A 622 4.73 35.35 7.94
N LEU A 623 5.86 35.93 8.35
CA LEU A 623 6.65 36.82 7.49
C LEU A 623 7.86 36.08 6.93
N ILE A 624 8.09 36.24 5.62
CA ILE A 624 9.15 35.57 4.86
C ILE A 624 10.10 36.63 4.30
N ALA A 625 11.40 36.46 4.56
CA ALA A 625 12.47 37.32 4.09
C ALA A 625 13.37 36.53 3.11
N VAL A 626 13.21 36.78 1.81
CA VAL A 626 14.00 36.16 0.74
C VAL A 626 15.25 37.00 0.45
N ASN A 627 16.42 36.37 0.51
CA ASN A 627 17.73 36.96 0.22
C ASN A 627 18.44 36.14 -0.88
N PRO A 628 19.49 36.67 -1.53
CA PRO A 628 20.15 35.99 -2.66
C PRO A 628 20.74 34.61 -2.35
N SER A 629 20.91 34.26 -1.08
CA SER A 629 21.47 32.98 -0.63
C SER A 629 20.75 32.34 0.56
N SER A 630 19.62 32.88 1.00
CA SER A 630 18.83 32.29 2.10
C SER A 630 17.41 32.84 2.18
N THR A 631 16.50 32.00 2.67
CA THR A 631 15.13 32.37 3.02
C THR A 631 14.95 32.20 4.52
N TRP A 632 14.50 33.27 5.18
CA TRP A 632 14.23 33.31 6.61
C TRP A 632 12.74 33.52 6.86
N VAL A 633 12.22 32.91 7.92
CA VAL A 633 10.81 32.99 8.31
C VAL A 633 10.67 33.37 9.78
N MET A 634 9.72 34.27 10.06
CA MET A 634 9.15 34.55 11.37
C MET A 634 7.71 34.04 11.39
N THR A 635 7.44 32.95 12.10
CA THR A 635 6.07 32.48 12.38
C THR A 635 5.36 33.45 13.34
N SER A 636 4.04 33.58 13.22
CA SER A 636 3.24 34.36 14.17
C SER A 636 2.73 33.51 15.33
N THR A 637 2.59 34.10 16.52
CA THR A 637 1.91 33.54 17.70
C THR A 637 0.48 34.04 17.85
N GLY A 638 -0.08 34.66 16.81
CA GLY A 638 -1.38 35.33 16.83
C GLY A 638 -1.40 36.69 17.54
N SER A 639 -0.24 37.14 18.04
CA SER A 639 -0.08 38.35 18.86
C SER A 639 1.32 38.99 18.81
N ALA A 640 2.31 38.28 18.27
CA ALA A 640 3.66 38.74 18.01
C ALA A 640 4.32 37.83 16.96
N PHE A 641 5.43 38.25 16.37
CA PHE A 641 6.28 37.40 15.53
C PHE A 641 7.37 36.71 16.36
N SER A 642 7.67 35.46 15.99
CA SER A 642 8.77 34.69 16.57
C SER A 642 10.14 35.25 16.20
N ARG A 643 11.21 34.68 16.77
CA ARG A 643 12.57 34.99 16.34
C ARG A 643 12.78 34.50 14.88
N PRO A 644 13.61 35.18 14.07
CA PRO A 644 13.92 34.71 12.72
C PRO A 644 14.49 33.29 12.75
N SER A 645 14.04 32.45 11.81
CA SER A 645 14.58 31.11 11.58
C SER A 645 14.93 30.94 10.10
N GLU A 646 16.08 30.33 9.79
CA GLU A 646 16.48 30.03 8.41
C GLU A 646 15.74 28.77 7.94
N TRP A 647 14.99 28.87 6.84
CA TRP A 647 14.18 27.79 6.28
C TRP A 647 14.75 27.23 4.96
N SER A 648 15.64 27.98 4.32
CA SER A 648 16.46 27.52 3.20
C SER A 648 17.75 28.34 3.12
N ASN A 649 18.85 27.66 2.77
CA ASN A 649 20.14 28.26 2.43
C ASN A 649 20.47 28.12 0.94
N VAL A 650 19.47 27.77 0.12
CA VAL A 650 19.59 27.62 -1.33
C VAL A 650 19.12 28.91 -2.00
N PRO A 651 19.92 29.52 -2.90
CA PRO A 651 19.49 30.66 -3.72
C PRO A 651 18.19 30.36 -4.46
N PHE A 652 17.15 31.16 -4.22
CA PHE A 652 15.85 31.01 -4.88
C PHE A 652 15.15 32.36 -5.04
N TYR A 653 15.17 32.88 -6.26
CA TYR A 653 14.48 34.09 -6.68
C TYR A 653 14.43 34.14 -8.20
N GLY A 654 13.37 34.71 -8.76
CA GLY A 654 13.22 34.84 -10.22
C GLY A 654 13.71 36.18 -10.76
N SER A 655 14.17 36.20 -12.02
CA SER A 655 14.55 37.42 -12.76
C SER A 655 13.36 38.35 -13.05
N ARG A 656 12.13 37.84 -13.01
CA ARG A 656 10.87 38.57 -13.28
C ARG A 656 9.99 38.74 -12.05
N ALA A 657 9.84 37.69 -11.25
CA ALA A 657 9.07 37.76 -10.01
C ALA A 657 9.56 36.73 -8.98
N THR A 658 9.36 37.04 -7.69
CA THR A 658 9.46 36.09 -6.58
C THR A 658 8.16 36.22 -5.79
N LEU A 659 7.36 35.15 -5.80
CA LEU A 659 6.00 35.10 -5.30
C LEU A 659 5.89 34.04 -4.19
N LEU A 660 4.78 34.06 -3.46
CA LEU A 660 4.42 33.09 -2.43
C LEU A 660 2.96 32.68 -2.69
N GLY A 661 2.64 31.39 -2.62
CA GLY A 661 1.28 30.88 -2.87
C GLY A 661 1.21 29.35 -2.96
N ASP A 662 0.06 28.74 -2.64
CA ASP A 662 -0.09 27.27 -2.59
C ASP A 662 -0.28 26.68 -4.01
N VAL A 663 0.83 26.59 -4.75
CA VAL A 663 0.82 26.05 -6.11
C VAL A 663 0.91 24.53 -6.15
N THR A 664 1.16 23.88 -5.01
CA THR A 664 1.19 22.41 -4.87
C THR A 664 -0.14 21.81 -4.42
N GLY A 665 -1.04 22.61 -3.82
CA GLY A 665 -2.29 22.15 -3.22
C GLY A 665 -2.09 21.46 -1.87
N THR A 666 -1.03 21.82 -1.14
CA THR A 666 -0.70 21.24 0.17
C THR A 666 -1.40 21.93 1.34
N GLY A 667 -1.98 23.11 1.09
CA GLY A 667 -2.49 24.03 2.10
C GLY A 667 -1.42 24.93 2.72
N TYR A 668 -0.18 24.88 2.21
CA TYR A 668 0.90 25.79 2.57
C TYR A 668 1.35 26.60 1.36
N ALA A 669 1.63 27.87 1.57
CA ALA A 669 2.14 28.73 0.52
C ALA A 669 3.60 28.37 0.19
N ASP A 670 3.85 28.05 -1.08
CA ASP A 670 5.14 27.70 -1.64
C ASP A 670 5.85 28.94 -2.19
N LEU A 671 7.19 28.94 -2.21
CA LEU A 671 7.93 30.00 -2.88
C LEU A 671 7.99 29.73 -4.38
N VAL A 672 7.64 30.72 -5.20
CA VAL A 672 7.66 30.62 -6.67
C VAL A 672 8.61 31.66 -7.26
N ALA A 673 9.58 31.19 -8.06
CA ALA A 673 10.51 32.03 -8.81
C ALA A 673 10.14 32.03 -10.29
N VAL A 674 9.97 33.21 -10.88
CA VAL A 674 9.65 33.37 -12.31
C VAL A 674 10.84 34.01 -13.03
N ASP A 675 11.44 33.28 -13.96
CA ASP A 675 12.52 33.75 -14.82
C ASP A 675 12.03 34.05 -16.24
N ASP A 676 12.95 34.43 -17.13
CA ASP A 676 12.68 34.65 -18.55
C ASP A 676 12.29 33.39 -19.34
N GLY A 677 12.78 32.22 -18.91
CA GLY A 677 12.64 30.96 -19.63
C GLY A 677 11.72 29.94 -18.96
N SER A 678 11.78 29.83 -17.63
CA SER A 678 11.01 28.86 -16.85
C SER A 678 10.55 29.47 -15.53
N SER A 679 9.63 28.80 -14.84
CA SER A 679 9.28 29.11 -13.47
C SER A 679 9.60 27.92 -12.58
N TYR A 680 9.98 28.19 -11.33
CA TYR A 680 10.39 27.19 -10.35
C TYR A 680 9.57 27.33 -9.06
N VAL A 681 9.42 26.24 -8.33
CA VAL A 681 8.78 26.18 -7.01
C VAL A 681 9.75 25.62 -5.96
N MET A 682 9.70 26.17 -4.76
CA MET A 682 10.25 25.61 -3.53
C MET A 682 9.08 25.29 -2.61
N GLU A 683 8.74 24.01 -2.54
CA GLU A 683 7.59 23.54 -1.75
C GLU A 683 7.80 23.80 -0.25
N SER A 684 6.78 24.26 0.46
CA SER A 684 6.80 24.32 1.93
C SER A 684 6.30 23.02 2.52
N ASN A 685 7.05 22.45 3.47
CA ASN A 685 6.60 21.29 4.24
C ASN A 685 6.03 21.67 5.63
N GLY A 686 5.78 22.96 5.87
CA GLY A 686 5.33 23.48 7.16
C GLY A 686 6.42 23.63 8.22
N SER A 687 7.70 23.50 7.86
CA SER A 687 8.84 23.74 8.76
C SER A 687 10.09 24.29 8.07
N ARG A 688 10.17 24.14 6.75
CA ARG A 688 11.27 24.58 5.88
C ARG A 688 10.79 24.58 4.42
N PHE A 689 11.54 25.25 3.56
CA PHE A 689 11.37 25.12 2.12
C PHE A 689 12.22 23.95 1.57
N GLY A 690 11.70 23.32 0.52
CA GLY A 690 12.34 22.23 -0.20
C GLY A 690 13.51 22.65 -1.09
N ILE A 691 13.84 21.79 -2.05
CA ILE A 691 14.78 22.13 -3.14
C ILE A 691 14.02 22.76 -4.30
N PRO A 692 14.64 23.63 -5.12
CA PRO A 692 13.99 24.17 -6.32
C PRO A 692 13.57 23.04 -7.27
N GLN A 693 12.31 23.02 -7.69
CA GLN A 693 11.77 22.16 -8.74
C GLN A 693 11.25 23.01 -9.90
N VAL A 694 11.20 22.47 -11.12
CA VAL A 694 10.58 23.17 -12.26
C VAL A 694 9.06 23.17 -12.04
N PHE A 695 8.48 24.36 -11.98
CA PHE A 695 7.05 24.58 -11.87
C PHE A 695 6.39 24.66 -13.25
N LEU A 696 6.93 25.53 -14.12
CA LEU A 696 6.52 25.64 -15.52
C LEU A 696 7.76 25.65 -16.40
N ALA A 697 7.86 24.68 -17.32
CA ALA A 697 9.01 24.56 -18.23
C ALA A 697 9.18 25.77 -19.15
N SER A 698 8.06 26.43 -19.50
CA SER A 698 8.01 27.73 -20.17
C SER A 698 7.47 28.77 -19.20
N ALA A 699 8.21 29.84 -18.93
CA ALA A 699 7.72 30.93 -18.09
C ALA A 699 6.59 31.72 -18.77
N ILE A 700 5.67 32.21 -17.95
CA ILE A 700 4.78 33.32 -18.30
C ILE A 700 4.97 34.46 -17.29
N TYR A 701 5.10 35.67 -17.79
CA TYR A 701 5.15 36.89 -16.99
C TYR A 701 4.45 38.02 -17.75
N GLY A 702 3.84 38.94 -17.03
CA GLY A 702 3.02 40.00 -17.61
C GLY A 702 3.73 41.36 -17.68
N SER A 703 3.47 42.13 -18.74
CA SER A 703 3.91 43.54 -18.85
C SER A 703 3.26 44.47 -17.81
N ARG A 704 2.16 44.05 -17.18
CA ARG A 704 1.43 44.79 -16.15
C ARG A 704 1.53 44.15 -14.76
N ALA A 705 1.36 42.83 -14.68
CA ALA A 705 1.50 42.09 -13.42
C ALA A 705 1.83 40.61 -13.66
N THR A 706 2.52 40.00 -12.70
CA THR A 706 2.77 38.56 -12.62
C THR A 706 2.42 38.13 -11.19
N LEU A 707 1.43 37.26 -11.05
CA LEU A 707 0.68 37.03 -9.79
C LEU A 707 0.30 35.54 -9.66
N LEU A 708 -0.09 35.11 -8.47
CA LEU A 708 -0.70 33.80 -8.20
C LEU A 708 -2.18 33.96 -7.84
N GLY A 709 -2.98 32.90 -8.03
CA GLY A 709 -4.39 32.86 -7.60
C GLY A 709 -5.08 31.52 -7.91
N ALA A 710 -6.07 31.15 -7.09
CA ALA A 710 -6.76 29.86 -7.17
C ALA A 710 -7.82 29.81 -8.29
N LEU A 711 -7.39 29.49 -9.52
CA LEU A 711 -8.26 29.49 -10.72
C LEU A 711 -9.16 28.24 -10.87
N SER A 712 -9.02 27.28 -9.97
CA SER A 712 -9.91 26.13 -9.82
C SER A 712 -10.30 26.03 -8.35
N GLY A 713 -11.56 25.69 -8.05
CA GLY A 713 -12.08 25.51 -6.68
C GLY A 713 -11.48 24.31 -5.90
N THR A 714 -10.27 23.89 -6.28
CA THR A 714 -9.41 22.89 -5.64
C THR A 714 -8.47 23.51 -4.60
N GLY A 715 -8.45 24.83 -4.46
CA GLY A 715 -7.54 25.57 -3.57
C GLY A 715 -6.20 25.93 -4.21
N THR A 716 -5.67 25.05 -5.06
CA THR A 716 -4.37 25.22 -5.74
C THR A 716 -4.28 26.49 -6.57
N GLU A 717 -3.19 27.24 -6.38
CA GLU A 717 -2.93 28.50 -7.07
C GLU A 717 -2.15 28.31 -8.38
N TRP A 718 -2.45 29.17 -9.36
CA TRP A 718 -1.94 29.10 -10.74
C TRP A 718 -1.13 30.36 -11.04
N LEU A 719 -0.16 30.29 -11.96
CA LEU A 719 0.58 31.49 -12.38
C LEU A 719 -0.25 32.32 -13.37
N ILE A 720 -0.34 33.62 -13.14
CA ILE A 720 -1.14 34.57 -13.92
C ILE A 720 -0.25 35.70 -14.42
N ALA A 721 -0.24 35.90 -15.74
CA ALA A 721 0.55 36.92 -16.43
C ALA A 721 -0.36 37.91 -17.16
N VAL A 722 -0.52 39.10 -16.58
CA VAL A 722 -1.36 40.19 -17.10
C VAL A 722 -0.53 41.10 -18.00
N ASN A 723 -0.89 41.17 -19.28
CA ASN A 723 -0.27 42.04 -20.27
C ASN A 723 -1.25 43.12 -20.73
N ASP A 724 -0.77 44.12 -21.48
CA ASP A 724 -1.58 45.23 -21.99
C ASP A 724 -2.85 44.80 -22.73
N SER A 725 -2.80 43.69 -23.47
CA SER A 725 -3.93 43.21 -24.29
C SER A 725 -4.56 41.91 -23.78
N ASN A 726 -3.79 41.06 -23.10
CA ASN A 726 -4.09 39.63 -22.89
C ASN A 726 -3.75 39.19 -21.46
N VAL A 727 -4.50 38.23 -20.92
CA VAL A 727 -4.14 37.47 -19.71
C VAL A 727 -3.77 36.05 -20.10
N TRP A 728 -2.61 35.59 -19.62
CA TRP A 728 -2.15 34.21 -19.74
C TRP A 728 -2.16 33.54 -18.37
N VAL A 729 -2.49 32.25 -18.34
CA VAL A 729 -2.42 31.43 -17.12
C VAL A 729 -1.62 30.16 -17.36
N GLY A 730 -0.92 29.70 -16.33
CA GLY A 730 -0.09 28.49 -16.33
C GLY A 730 -0.56 27.53 -15.25
N SER A 731 -0.99 26.33 -15.65
CA SER A 731 -1.59 25.36 -14.73
C SER A 731 -0.54 24.51 -13.99
N PRO A 732 -0.73 24.24 -12.69
CA PRO A 732 0.21 23.46 -11.86
C PRO A 732 0.06 21.93 -12.02
N THR A 733 -0.79 21.47 -12.93
CA THR A 733 -1.16 20.03 -13.02
C THR A 733 -0.04 19.16 -13.59
N ARG A 734 -0.17 17.83 -13.47
CA ARG A 734 0.76 16.82 -14.06
C ARG A 734 1.00 16.96 -15.58
N SER A 735 0.20 17.76 -16.28
CA SER A 735 0.43 18.16 -17.67
C SER A 735 0.35 19.70 -17.74
N PRO A 736 1.41 20.41 -17.32
CA PRO A 736 1.36 21.86 -17.19
C PRO A 736 1.09 22.51 -18.54
N SER A 737 0.10 23.40 -18.56
CA SER A 737 -0.42 24.01 -19.78
C SER A 737 -0.49 25.53 -19.64
N ILE A 738 -0.14 26.23 -20.72
CA ILE A 738 -0.26 27.68 -20.84
C ILE A 738 -1.45 27.98 -21.74
N THR A 739 -2.41 28.75 -21.24
CA THR A 739 -3.62 29.11 -21.98
C THR A 739 -3.84 30.63 -21.92
N GLN A 740 -4.22 31.23 -23.05
CA GLN A 740 -4.70 32.60 -23.07
C GLN A 740 -6.18 32.61 -22.64
N TRP A 741 -6.51 33.35 -21.59
CA TRP A 741 -7.87 33.36 -20.99
C TRP A 741 -8.70 34.60 -21.32
N GLY A 742 -8.14 35.61 -22.03
CA GLY A 742 -8.93 36.75 -22.49
C GLY A 742 -8.22 37.75 -23.41
N THR A 743 -9.00 38.68 -23.96
CA THR A 743 -8.57 39.82 -24.78
C THR A 743 -9.33 41.11 -24.41
N GLY A 744 -8.61 42.12 -23.90
CA GLY A 744 -9.07 43.52 -23.79
C GLY A 744 -9.71 44.00 -22.46
N GLN A 745 -9.59 45.32 -22.24
CA GLN A 745 -10.20 46.18 -21.20
C GLN A 745 -9.57 46.30 -19.80
N PHE A 746 -8.35 45.81 -19.57
CA PHE A 746 -7.53 46.20 -18.41
C PHE A 746 -6.62 47.42 -18.70
N PHE A 747 -7.16 48.48 -19.33
CA PHE A 747 -6.36 49.58 -19.86
C PHE A 747 -6.23 50.77 -18.88
N GLY A 748 -5.05 50.95 -18.27
CA GLY A 748 -4.71 52.13 -17.46
C GLY A 748 -4.69 51.92 -15.95
N ALA A 749 -5.03 50.71 -15.49
CA ALA A 749 -5.21 50.36 -14.09
C ALA A 749 -3.95 49.81 -13.38
N ARG A 750 -3.95 49.87 -12.05
CA ARG A 750 -3.18 48.97 -11.18
C ARG A 750 -3.99 47.69 -11.00
N ALA A 751 -3.37 46.52 -11.13
CA ALA A 751 -4.03 45.23 -10.89
C ALA A 751 -3.70 44.69 -9.50
N THR A 752 -4.66 44.02 -8.87
CA THR A 752 -4.47 43.24 -7.64
C THR A 752 -5.30 41.95 -7.74
N LEU A 753 -4.80 40.86 -7.18
CA LEU A 753 -5.42 39.53 -7.21
C LEU A 753 -5.65 39.06 -5.78
N THR A 754 -6.55 38.09 -5.64
CA THR A 754 -6.79 37.38 -4.39
C THR A 754 -6.05 36.03 -4.41
N GLY A 755 -5.18 35.84 -3.43
CA GLY A 755 -4.29 34.68 -3.22
C GLY A 755 -3.60 34.84 -1.86
N GLY A 756 -3.13 33.74 -1.26
CA GLY A 756 -2.80 33.63 0.17
C GLY A 756 -1.44 34.17 0.65
#